data_AF-A0A8S0XWT3-F1
#
_entry.id   AF-A0A8S0XWT3-F1
#
_cell.length_a   1.000
_cell.length_b   1.000
_cell.length_c   1.000
_cell.angle_alpha   90.00
_cell.angle_beta   90.00
_cell.angle_gamma   90.00
#
_symmetry.space_group_name_H-M   'P 1'
#
loop_
_entity.id
_entity.type
_entity.pdbx_description
1 polymer ?
#
loop_
_entity_poly.entity_id
_entity_poly.type
_entity_poly.pdbx_seq_one_letter_code
_entity_poly.pdbx_strand_id
1 'polypeptide(L)'
;MNRLHRRLSTFSHSRKASRSSTHGSSIDTASPVPHLLKSNAPPTEAETAEVRHAIDNVSTFLISTMADSDHGANPTEKAGPSEHGVLGTQDPHFVQKSTEFIRDHKALLSPLRRLPPEVLAAIFDHYISPFPSLDRVQYPWTPSHVCRAWREAALSHPHLWSHIHVDFCAWEKQRLPRYCFDFYKMLLERSAAAPLYVSVCCIKWTNPQVESFRPIVDLLASHSERWESFNLQCYIDLLEAFQSIKHRLLLLNYVNLAIHPDPKEIRKSVIDMFEVAPKLQVVHLSDSCLEFKLPWSQIIEFKDGTCWCNDSPLHNVLTQSNDISNLSARGITSNNLGLSRPRTSLPNLTSFDIHYIPLPTDLDSISSNDDSINSLLNSLTLPAVESIAITNFPVNPIPALSALLSRSLACTARLQNLALGTCLQTIPPGELTALLRGLDDLVKLSIAMPHSSDLEAFIVRPNQLVLLPHLESLHIGVSTPVYNLERTLNEIASTRFLESPEASVGLASPLLQMRLIFADAGNCHLSHERLEQDVSQYILRAHPRELQNIRYKLEKEIPQLSGSLPTTPSKLDLKINHAYKLAKVFNALEKHDVNDVHDLYGSSIHHAMYHVANVHPSSIPGEKIYHFQRRATALLKKWAVMLLADVPNRRWAFQGEHSIVYTPMFNPVRQDPDVLTFMIYGWKFSAYKYLSCSYDDMLGRLLPVD
;
A
#
# COMPACT_ATOMS: atom_id res chain seq x y z
N MET A 1 5.35 23.56 24.15
CA MET A 1 6.52 22.99 23.44
C MET A 1 7.74 23.88 23.66
N ASN A 2 8.29 23.91 24.88
CA ASN A 2 9.35 24.84 25.31
C ASN A 2 10.67 24.12 25.65
N ARG A 3 11.07 23.13 24.86
CA ARG A 3 12.39 22.48 25.00
C ARG A 3 12.89 22.00 23.64
N LEU A 4 13.50 22.92 22.86
CA LEU A 4 14.43 22.57 21.78
C LEU A 4 15.29 23.74 21.25
N HIS A 5 15.27 24.93 21.89
CA HIS A 5 16.05 26.11 21.45
C HIS A 5 17.22 26.51 22.38
N ARG A 6 17.91 25.56 23.02
CA ARG A 6 19.15 25.87 23.74
C ARG A 6 20.20 24.78 23.60
N ARG A 7 20.95 24.82 22.50
CA ARG A 7 22.39 24.57 22.48
C ARG A 7 22.95 25.38 21.32
N LEU A 8 23.73 26.43 21.64
CA LEU A 8 24.74 27.15 20.85
C LEU A 8 24.82 28.59 21.38
N SER A 9 25.27 28.76 22.62
CA SER A 9 25.67 30.08 23.14
C SER A 9 26.63 29.91 24.30
N THR A 10 27.91 29.63 24.02
CA THR A 10 28.98 29.88 24.99
C THR A 10 30.28 30.20 24.24
N PHE A 11 30.85 31.35 24.61
CA PHE A 11 32.17 31.90 24.27
C PHE A 11 32.36 32.60 22.91
N SER A 12 32.06 33.91 22.91
CA SER A 12 33.01 34.88 22.37
C SER A 12 33.15 36.05 23.36
N HIS A 13 34.34 36.20 23.93
CA HIS A 13 34.79 37.46 24.52
C HIS A 13 36.09 37.81 23.79
N SER A 14 36.03 38.93 23.08
CA SER A 14 37.13 39.54 22.36
C SER A 14 38.21 40.02 23.34
N ARG A 15 39.46 39.59 23.13
CA ARG A 15 40.64 40.42 23.45
C ARG A 15 41.57 40.46 22.24
N LYS A 16 41.69 41.66 21.69
CA LYS A 16 42.71 42.07 20.72
C LYS A 16 44.11 41.83 21.30
N ALA A 17 44.97 41.16 20.54
CA ALA A 17 46.41 41.35 20.62
C ALA A 17 47.01 41.09 19.23
N SER A 18 47.55 42.16 18.65
CA SER A 18 48.40 42.16 17.46
C SER A 18 49.66 41.33 17.68
N ARG A 19 49.96 40.41 16.77
CA ARG A 19 51.34 39.95 16.51
C ARG A 19 51.44 39.36 15.10
N SER A 20 52.29 39.98 14.31
CA SER A 20 52.80 39.49 13.03
C SER A 20 53.73 38.30 13.24
N SER A 21 53.55 37.21 12.50
CA SER A 21 54.64 36.38 11.98
C SER A 21 54.09 35.30 11.04
N THR A 22 54.52 35.41 9.79
CA THR A 22 54.81 34.37 8.78
C THR A 22 54.58 32.88 9.12
N HIS A 23 54.02 32.19 8.11
CA HIS A 23 53.97 30.74 7.81
C HIS A 23 52.71 29.94 8.20
N GLY A 24 52.15 29.27 7.19
CA GLY A 24 51.05 28.30 7.27
C GLY A 24 49.76 28.81 6.63
N SER A 25 49.44 28.35 5.41
CA SER A 25 48.18 28.60 4.71
C SER A 25 46.99 27.99 5.48
N SER A 26 46.48 28.71 6.48
CA SER A 26 45.23 28.34 7.14
C SER A 26 44.06 28.78 6.26
N ILE A 27 43.28 27.83 5.75
CA ILE A 27 42.02 28.16 5.07
C ILE A 27 41.07 28.82 6.06
N ASP A 28 40.60 30.01 5.68
CA ASP A 28 39.53 30.68 6.39
C ASP A 28 38.22 29.95 6.07
N THR A 29 37.71 29.20 7.05
CA THR A 29 36.41 28.50 6.97
C THR A 29 35.26 29.42 7.38
N ALA A 30 35.50 30.73 7.48
CA ALA A 30 34.45 31.72 7.67
C ALA A 30 33.60 31.85 6.38
N SER A 31 32.28 31.86 6.55
CA SER A 31 31.36 32.10 5.45
C SER A 31 31.52 33.53 4.92
N PRO A 32 31.59 33.75 3.58
CA PRO A 32 31.56 35.09 3.00
C PRO A 32 30.20 35.78 3.20
N VAL A 33 29.12 35.01 3.37
CA VAL A 33 27.73 35.49 3.47
C VAL A 33 27.03 34.92 4.71
N PRO A 34 27.51 35.21 5.93
CA PRO A 34 27.01 34.59 7.16
C PRO A 34 25.55 34.91 7.47
N HIS A 35 25.00 35.98 6.87
CA HIS A 35 23.60 36.36 7.01
C HIS A 35 22.66 35.45 6.17
N LEU A 36 23.12 34.92 5.03
CA LEU A 36 22.34 33.99 4.19
C LEU A 36 22.28 32.57 4.75
N LEU A 37 23.21 32.20 5.63
CA LEU A 37 23.14 30.93 6.37
C LEU A 37 22.03 30.91 7.42
N LYS A 38 21.50 32.07 7.79
CA LYS A 38 20.42 32.24 8.78
C LYS A 38 19.08 32.61 8.14
N SER A 39 19.02 32.68 6.81
CA SER A 39 17.88 33.18 6.05
C SER A 39 17.69 32.38 4.76
N ASN A 40 16.45 32.36 4.27
CA ASN A 40 16.11 31.79 2.95
C ASN A 40 16.05 32.88 1.86
N ALA A 41 16.61 34.07 2.11
CA ALA A 41 16.74 35.10 1.09
C ALA A 41 17.61 34.60 -0.09
N PRO A 42 17.25 34.95 -1.34
CA PRO A 42 18.10 34.65 -2.49
C PRO A 42 19.40 35.47 -2.42
N PRO A 43 20.57 34.85 -2.70
CA PRO A 43 21.80 35.61 -2.86
C PRO A 43 21.70 36.53 -4.09
N THR A 44 22.28 37.73 -3.99
CA THR A 44 22.54 38.59 -5.14
C THR A 44 23.54 37.95 -6.12
N GLU A 45 23.73 38.52 -7.31
CA GLU A 45 24.72 38.00 -8.27
C GLU A 45 26.15 38.09 -7.72
N ALA A 46 26.49 39.18 -7.03
CA ALA A 46 27.79 39.35 -6.38
C ALA A 46 28.02 38.31 -5.29
N GLU A 47 27.05 38.13 -4.38
CA GLU A 47 27.12 37.10 -3.33
C GLU A 47 27.15 35.69 -3.90
N THR A 48 26.42 35.44 -5.00
CA THR A 48 26.46 34.16 -5.71
C THR A 48 27.88 33.87 -6.22
N ALA A 49 28.57 34.86 -6.78
CA ALA A 49 29.95 34.73 -7.25
C ALA A 49 30.92 34.47 -6.09
N GLU A 50 30.77 35.20 -4.98
CA GLU A 50 31.57 35.00 -3.76
C GLU A 50 31.40 33.61 -3.16
N VAL A 51 30.16 33.11 -3.09
CA VAL A 51 29.86 31.77 -2.58
C VAL A 51 30.46 30.69 -3.48
N ARG A 52 30.38 30.82 -4.81
CA ARG A 52 31.01 29.86 -5.74
C ARG A 52 32.52 29.84 -5.58
N HIS A 53 33.15 31.02 -5.56
CA HIS A 53 34.59 31.13 -5.37
C HIS A 53 35.04 30.53 -4.02
N ALA A 54 34.27 30.74 -2.94
CA ALA A 54 34.56 30.13 -1.64
C ALA A 54 34.41 28.60 -1.67
N ILE A 55 33.39 28.06 -2.34
CA ILE A 55 33.22 26.61 -2.53
C ILE A 55 34.39 26.03 -3.32
N ASP A 56 34.78 26.68 -4.41
CA ASP A 56 35.87 26.20 -5.28
C ASP A 56 37.19 26.19 -4.53
N ASN A 57 37.53 27.26 -3.80
CA ASN A 57 38.77 27.32 -3.00
C ASN A 57 38.85 26.21 -1.95
N VAL A 58 37.76 25.96 -1.20
CA VAL A 58 37.73 24.89 -0.19
C VAL A 58 37.75 23.52 -0.85
N SER A 59 37.08 23.35 -2.00
CA SER A 59 37.06 22.08 -2.75
C SER A 59 38.43 21.74 -3.34
N THR A 60 39.12 22.70 -3.95
CA THR A 60 40.47 22.52 -4.52
C THR A 60 41.47 22.13 -3.43
N PHE A 61 41.38 22.75 -2.25
CA PHE A 61 42.27 22.39 -1.14
C PHE A 61 41.95 21.02 -0.52
N LEU A 62 40.67 20.65 -0.46
CA LEU A 62 40.26 19.32 -0.04
C LEU A 62 40.83 18.26 -1.00
N ILE A 63 40.77 18.52 -2.31
CA ILE A 63 41.32 17.62 -3.33
C ILE A 63 42.85 17.55 -3.23
N SER A 64 43.56 18.66 -3.03
CA SER A 64 45.02 18.64 -2.90
C SER A 64 45.47 17.86 -1.66
N THR A 65 44.80 18.04 -0.51
CA THR A 65 45.11 17.28 0.71
C THR A 65 44.78 15.78 0.60
N MET A 66 43.80 15.40 -0.23
CA MET A 66 43.50 13.99 -0.53
C MET A 66 44.49 13.40 -1.54
N ALA A 67 44.96 14.17 -2.54
CA ALA A 67 45.93 13.73 -3.54
C ALA A 67 47.34 13.55 -2.97
N ASP A 68 47.75 14.41 -2.03
CA ASP A 68 49.03 14.28 -1.31
C ASP A 68 49.11 12.99 -0.45
N SER A 69 47.97 12.35 -0.18
CA SER A 69 47.91 11.06 0.54
C SER A 69 48.12 9.84 -0.37
N ASP A 70 47.90 9.96 -1.68
CA ASP A 70 47.89 8.81 -2.62
C ASP A 70 49.26 8.60 -3.31
N HIS A 71 50.20 9.53 -3.14
CA HIS A 71 51.57 9.43 -3.67
C HIS A 71 52.62 8.95 -2.64
N GLY A 72 52.19 8.54 -1.45
CA GLY A 72 53.06 8.08 -0.35
C GLY A 72 53.34 6.56 -0.28
N ALA A 73 52.80 5.74 -1.18
CA ALA A 73 52.96 4.29 -1.13
C ALA A 73 54.07 3.78 -2.08
N ASN A 74 55.33 4.05 -1.77
CA ASN A 74 56.46 3.30 -2.32
C ASN A 74 57.34 2.77 -1.18
N PRO A 75 57.47 1.44 -0.98
CA PRO A 75 58.29 0.89 0.09
C PRO A 75 59.71 0.64 -0.41
N THR A 76 60.67 1.51 -0.10
CA THR A 76 62.09 1.13 -0.08
C THR A 76 62.90 1.89 0.99
N GLU A 77 63.48 1.10 1.88
CA GLU A 77 64.79 1.22 2.55
C GLU A 77 65.09 2.32 3.60
N LYS A 78 65.22 1.82 4.84
CA LYS A 78 66.11 2.19 5.98
C LYS A 78 67.01 3.45 5.84
N ALA A 79 66.88 4.39 6.80
CA ALA A 79 67.97 4.85 7.68
C ALA A 79 67.53 5.95 8.70
N GLY A 80 67.95 5.80 9.96
CA GLY A 80 68.22 6.90 10.90
C GLY A 80 67.09 7.38 11.83
N PRO A 81 67.34 7.56 13.14
CA PRO A 81 66.44 8.30 14.03
C PRO A 81 66.77 9.80 13.90
N SER A 82 65.83 10.59 13.40
CA SER A 82 65.94 12.05 13.42
C SER A 82 64.59 12.61 13.84
N GLU A 83 64.59 13.28 14.98
CA GLU A 83 63.52 14.14 15.45
C GLU A 83 63.25 15.21 14.39
N HIS A 84 62.03 15.27 13.84
CA HIS A 84 61.28 16.47 13.47
C HIS A 84 60.00 16.07 12.71
N GLY A 85 58.84 16.37 13.31
CA GLY A 85 57.58 16.65 12.61
C GLY A 85 56.89 15.50 11.87
N VAL A 86 56.19 14.63 12.60
CA VAL A 86 55.07 13.85 12.02
C VAL A 86 53.89 14.81 11.81
N LEU A 87 53.73 15.32 10.58
CA LEU A 87 52.51 15.99 10.11
C LEU A 87 52.07 15.29 8.82
N GLY A 88 51.40 14.16 9.02
CA GLY A 88 50.83 13.33 7.96
C GLY A 88 49.69 12.50 8.52
N THR A 89 48.85 13.11 9.35
CA THR A 89 47.60 12.51 9.82
C THR A 89 46.47 13.31 9.21
N GLN A 90 45.66 12.68 8.36
CA GLN A 90 44.35 13.16 7.97
C GLN A 90 43.65 13.65 9.23
N ASP A 91 43.47 14.97 9.39
CA ASP A 91 42.63 15.49 10.47
C ASP A 91 41.19 15.26 10.03
N PRO A 92 40.49 14.21 10.53
CA PRO A 92 39.15 13.87 10.06
C PRO A 92 38.18 15.02 10.34
N HIS A 93 38.49 15.84 11.36
CA HIS A 93 37.76 17.04 11.70
C HIS A 93 37.88 18.14 10.64
N PHE A 94 39.03 18.28 9.96
CA PHE A 94 39.21 19.23 8.87
C PHE A 94 38.40 18.84 7.62
N VAL A 95 38.44 17.54 7.25
CA VAL A 95 37.66 17.00 6.14
C VAL A 95 36.16 17.16 6.41
N GLN A 96 35.71 16.81 7.62
CA GLN A 96 34.32 16.99 8.03
C GLN A 96 33.90 18.47 7.99
N LYS A 97 34.70 19.39 8.52
CA LYS A 97 34.37 20.82 8.53
C LYS A 97 34.31 21.42 7.12
N SER A 98 35.21 20.99 6.23
CA SER A 98 35.25 21.44 4.84
C SER A 98 34.06 20.91 4.04
N THR A 99 33.67 19.66 4.26
CA THR A 99 32.47 19.07 3.62
C THR A 99 31.17 19.71 4.13
N GLU A 100 31.06 19.99 5.43
CA GLU A 100 29.95 20.76 6.00
C GLU A 100 29.86 22.18 5.40
N PHE A 101 31.00 22.87 5.30
CA PHE A 101 31.08 24.18 4.65
C PHE A 101 30.58 24.14 3.21
N ILE A 102 31.10 23.20 2.39
CA ILE A 102 30.70 23.07 0.98
C ILE A 102 29.20 22.77 0.88
N ARG A 103 28.67 21.87 1.70
CA ARG A 103 27.25 21.50 1.70
C ARG A 103 26.37 22.72 2.01
N ASP A 104 26.67 23.43 3.08
CA ASP A 104 25.85 24.54 3.56
C ASP A 104 25.87 25.71 2.55
N HIS A 105 27.02 25.96 1.90
CA HIS A 105 27.15 27.00 0.88
C HIS A 105 26.56 26.60 -0.47
N LYS A 106 26.61 25.31 -0.86
CA LYS A 106 25.85 24.80 -2.01
C LYS A 106 24.34 24.98 -1.82
N ALA A 107 23.84 24.82 -0.59
CA ALA A 107 22.42 25.05 -0.28
C ALA A 107 22.00 26.53 -0.46
N LEU A 108 22.93 27.49 -0.30
CA LEU A 108 22.68 28.91 -0.60
C LEU A 108 22.45 29.16 -2.10
N LEU A 109 23.07 28.34 -2.95
CA LEU A 109 22.97 28.43 -4.41
C LEU A 109 21.75 27.67 -4.97
N SER A 110 20.96 27.04 -4.10
CA SER A 110 19.77 26.29 -4.52
C SER A 110 18.81 27.16 -5.34
N PRO A 111 18.34 26.66 -6.52
CA PRO A 111 17.32 27.35 -7.31
C PRO A 111 16.03 27.64 -6.52
N LEU A 112 15.74 26.83 -5.49
CA LEU A 112 14.55 26.98 -4.63
C LEU A 112 14.43 28.36 -3.96
N ARG A 113 15.55 29.07 -3.77
CA ARG A 113 15.55 30.42 -3.18
C ARG A 113 15.11 31.52 -4.15
N ARG A 114 15.09 31.23 -5.46
CA ARG A 114 14.79 32.19 -6.53
C ARG A 114 13.55 31.80 -7.35
N LEU A 115 12.83 30.75 -6.93
CA LEU A 115 11.64 30.32 -7.66
C LEU A 115 10.57 31.42 -7.65
N PRO A 116 9.97 31.70 -8.81
CA PRO A 116 8.79 32.55 -8.88
C PRO A 116 7.63 31.97 -8.05
N PRO A 117 6.72 32.83 -7.53
CA PRO A 117 5.55 32.39 -6.77
C PRO A 117 4.69 31.35 -7.51
N GLU A 118 4.59 31.46 -8.84
CA GLU A 118 3.79 30.55 -9.68
C GLU A 118 4.39 29.13 -9.70
N VAL A 119 5.72 29.03 -9.72
CA VAL A 119 6.41 27.74 -9.65
C VAL A 119 6.29 27.14 -8.25
N LEU A 120 6.36 27.97 -7.21
CA LEU A 120 6.09 27.52 -5.85
C LEU A 120 4.65 27.01 -5.69
N ALA A 121 3.67 27.69 -6.27
CA ALA A 121 2.28 27.26 -6.28
C ALA A 121 2.10 25.88 -6.95
N ALA A 122 2.70 25.68 -8.13
CA ALA A 122 2.69 24.38 -8.80
C ALA A 122 3.33 23.26 -7.95
N ILE A 123 4.41 23.57 -7.23
CA ILE A 123 5.00 22.62 -6.27
C ILE A 123 4.03 22.33 -5.12
N PHE A 124 3.31 23.34 -4.61
CA PHE A 124 2.33 23.16 -3.55
C PHE A 124 1.16 22.27 -4.00
N ASP A 125 0.75 22.32 -5.28
CA ASP A 125 -0.29 21.43 -5.80
C ASP A 125 0.13 19.96 -5.77
N HIS A 126 1.42 19.65 -5.92
CA HIS A 126 1.95 18.30 -5.72
C HIS A 126 2.11 17.90 -4.25
N TYR A 127 2.07 18.86 -3.32
CA TYR A 127 2.10 18.61 -1.88
C TYR A 127 0.72 18.24 -1.32
N ILE A 128 -0.34 18.65 -2.00
CA ILE A 128 -1.72 18.31 -1.68
C ILE A 128 -1.93 16.81 -1.93
N SER A 129 -2.22 16.05 -0.87
CA SER A 129 -2.60 14.64 -0.98
C SER A 129 -4.12 14.50 -0.86
N PRO A 130 -4.78 13.71 -1.74
CA PRO A 130 -6.20 13.39 -1.61
C PRO A 130 -6.52 12.56 -0.34
N PHE A 131 -5.49 11.92 0.25
CA PHE A 131 -5.58 11.18 1.50
C PHE A 131 -4.54 11.71 2.48
N PRO A 132 -4.82 12.78 3.24
CA PRO A 132 -3.86 13.30 4.19
C PRO A 132 -3.62 12.26 5.28
N SER A 133 -2.36 11.89 5.47
CA SER A 133 -1.93 11.20 6.68
C SER A 133 -2.39 12.01 7.90
N LEU A 134 -2.93 11.33 8.92
CA LEU A 134 -3.49 11.90 10.17
C LEU A 134 -2.51 12.74 11.02
N ASP A 135 -1.29 13.00 10.53
CA ASP A 135 -0.38 13.98 11.13
C ASP A 135 -0.88 15.42 10.83
N ARG A 136 -1.95 15.79 11.54
CA ARG A 136 -2.63 17.10 11.55
C ARG A 136 -1.73 18.31 11.83
N VAL A 137 -0.46 18.10 12.13
CA VAL A 137 0.45 19.14 12.62
C VAL A 137 1.11 19.92 11.47
N GLN A 138 1.11 19.39 10.24
CA GLN A 138 1.93 19.93 9.14
C GLN A 138 1.15 20.41 7.90
N TYR A 139 -0.07 19.93 7.68
CA TYR A 139 -0.85 20.23 6.47
C TYR A 139 -1.98 21.23 6.74
N PRO A 140 -2.25 22.26 5.91
CA PRO A 140 -1.50 22.76 4.75
C PRO A 140 -0.43 23.83 5.13
N TRP A 141 0.02 23.84 6.38
CA TRP A 141 0.81 24.94 6.95
C TRP A 141 2.29 24.95 6.57
N THR A 142 2.85 23.77 6.29
CA THR A 142 4.29 23.60 6.09
C THR A 142 4.87 24.56 5.05
N PRO A 143 4.28 24.70 3.84
CA PRO A 143 4.73 25.70 2.87
C PRO A 143 4.78 27.12 3.44
N SER A 144 3.79 27.52 4.24
CA SER A 144 3.69 28.87 4.81
C SER A 144 4.68 29.16 5.95
N HIS A 145 5.37 28.14 6.46
CA HIS A 145 6.32 28.25 7.57
C HIS A 145 7.79 28.14 7.16
N VAL A 146 8.10 27.95 5.87
CA VAL A 146 9.49 27.83 5.37
C VAL A 146 10.22 29.17 5.38
N CYS A 147 9.68 30.18 4.70
CA CYS A 147 10.24 31.53 4.63
C CYS A 147 9.16 32.55 4.27
N ARG A 148 9.50 33.85 4.27
CA ARG A 148 8.56 34.92 3.91
C ARG A 148 8.01 34.77 2.48
N ALA A 149 8.88 34.50 1.50
CA ALA A 149 8.46 34.37 0.10
C ALA A 149 7.51 33.17 -0.10
N TRP A 150 7.81 32.03 0.53
CA TRP A 150 6.92 30.87 0.49
C TRP A 150 5.60 31.12 1.21
N ARG A 151 5.61 31.88 2.31
CA ARG A 151 4.40 32.29 3.00
C ARG A 151 3.51 33.17 2.12
N GLU A 152 4.09 34.17 1.46
CA GLU A 152 3.35 35.03 0.54
C GLU A 152 2.76 34.21 -0.61
N ALA A 153 3.55 33.33 -1.24
CA ALA A 153 3.09 32.43 -2.30
C ALA A 153 1.99 31.46 -1.84
N ALA A 154 2.13 30.88 -0.64
CA ALA A 154 1.15 29.95 -0.08
C ALA A 154 -0.18 30.65 0.25
N LEU A 155 -0.13 31.84 0.84
CA LEU A 155 -1.32 32.62 1.17
C LEU A 155 -2.02 33.18 -0.08
N SER A 156 -1.29 33.41 -1.18
CA SER A 156 -1.86 33.83 -2.46
C SER A 156 -2.36 32.69 -3.34
N HIS A 157 -2.26 31.43 -2.87
CA HIS A 157 -2.68 30.24 -3.62
C HIS A 157 -3.90 29.58 -2.96
N PRO A 158 -5.14 29.95 -3.34
CA PRO A 158 -6.35 29.49 -2.64
C PRO A 158 -6.55 27.97 -2.66
N HIS A 159 -6.09 27.29 -3.72
CA HIS A 159 -6.21 25.83 -3.86
C HIS A 159 -5.50 25.06 -2.75
N LEU A 160 -4.40 25.59 -2.20
CA LEU A 160 -3.71 25.03 -1.04
C LEU A 160 -4.61 24.93 0.21
N TRP A 161 -5.61 25.79 0.31
CA TRP A 161 -6.51 25.89 1.46
C TRP A 161 -7.88 25.26 1.21
N SER A 162 -8.13 24.69 0.02
CA SER A 162 -9.44 24.16 -0.38
C SER A 162 -9.70 22.72 0.08
N HIS A 163 -8.68 22.05 0.62
CA HIS A 163 -8.75 20.69 1.14
C HIS A 163 -9.09 20.69 2.63
N ILE A 164 -10.37 20.53 2.93
CA ILE A 164 -10.92 20.64 4.29
C ILE A 164 -11.15 19.25 4.87
N HIS A 165 -10.36 18.89 5.87
CA HIS A 165 -10.44 17.59 6.55
C HIS A 165 -10.87 17.77 8.00
N VAL A 166 -12.00 17.16 8.35
CA VAL A 166 -12.59 17.25 9.68
C VAL A 166 -12.76 15.85 10.26
N ASP A 167 -11.87 15.47 11.17
CA ASP A 167 -11.99 14.20 11.86
C ASP A 167 -12.39 14.45 13.34
N PHE A 168 -13.65 14.11 13.63
CA PHE A 168 -14.28 14.23 14.94
C PHE A 168 -13.80 13.14 15.90
N CYS A 169 -13.22 12.04 15.41
CA CYS A 169 -12.74 10.91 16.22
C CYS A 169 -11.47 11.21 17.02
N ALA A 170 -10.73 12.28 16.69
CA ALA A 170 -9.56 12.71 17.44
C ALA A 170 -9.89 13.60 18.65
N TRP A 171 -11.15 13.95 18.87
CA TRP A 171 -11.53 14.81 19.99
C TRP A 171 -11.98 13.99 21.20
N GLU A 172 -11.03 13.73 22.11
CA GLU A 172 -11.21 12.87 23.30
C GLU A 172 -12.39 13.26 24.21
N LYS A 173 -12.78 14.54 24.24
CA LYS A 173 -13.74 15.08 25.23
C LYS A 173 -15.13 15.40 24.67
N GLN A 174 -15.48 14.90 23.48
CA GLN A 174 -16.81 15.07 22.88
C GLN A 174 -17.30 16.54 22.82
N ARG A 175 -16.36 17.49 22.75
CA ARG A 175 -16.65 18.93 22.66
C ARG A 175 -15.67 19.56 21.69
N LEU A 176 -16.20 20.38 20.78
CA LEU A 176 -15.39 21.21 19.90
C LEU A 176 -14.47 22.11 20.72
N PRO A 177 -13.14 22.04 20.53
CA PRO A 177 -12.25 23.08 21.01
C PRO A 177 -12.67 24.43 20.41
N ARG A 178 -12.66 25.50 21.22
CA ARG A 178 -13.14 26.83 20.79
C ARG A 178 -12.47 27.34 19.51
N TYR A 179 -11.18 27.03 19.33
CA TYR A 179 -10.40 27.45 18.16
C TYR A 179 -10.74 26.69 16.87
N CYS A 180 -11.43 25.54 16.95
CA CYS A 180 -11.70 24.72 15.76
C CYS A 180 -12.64 25.42 14.78
N PHE A 181 -13.65 26.14 15.26
CA PHE A 181 -14.54 26.89 14.39
C PHE A 181 -13.79 27.98 13.63
N ASP A 182 -13.03 28.80 14.35
CA ASP A 182 -12.21 29.87 13.75
C ASP A 182 -11.17 29.30 12.79
N PHE A 183 -10.63 28.12 13.09
CA PHE A 183 -9.68 27.42 12.23
C PHE A 183 -10.30 27.04 10.87
N TYR A 184 -11.44 26.34 10.86
CA TYR A 184 -12.09 25.94 9.60
C TYR A 184 -12.65 27.15 8.84
N LYS A 185 -13.15 28.16 9.57
CA LYS A 185 -13.58 29.42 8.98
C LYS A 185 -12.43 30.10 8.23
N MET A 186 -11.26 30.20 8.85
CA MET A 186 -10.06 30.75 8.20
C MET A 186 -9.63 29.94 6.96
N LEU A 187 -9.71 28.61 7.00
CA LEU A 187 -9.40 27.79 5.82
C LEU A 187 -10.36 28.09 4.66
N LEU A 188 -11.66 28.17 4.96
CA LEU A 188 -12.69 28.52 3.97
C LEU A 188 -12.47 29.93 3.41
N GLU A 189 -12.12 30.91 4.25
CA GLU A 189 -11.80 32.27 3.81
C GLU A 189 -10.58 32.29 2.87
N ARG A 190 -9.52 31.54 3.18
CA ARG A 190 -8.32 31.45 2.33
C ARG A 190 -8.53 30.67 1.05
N SER A 191 -9.45 29.71 1.04
CA SER A 191 -9.84 28.98 -0.17
C SER A 191 -10.54 29.88 -1.21
N ALA A 192 -10.99 31.08 -0.81
CA ALA A 192 -11.62 32.07 -1.69
C ALA A 192 -12.73 31.46 -2.56
N ALA A 193 -12.57 31.47 -3.88
CA ALA A 193 -13.52 30.89 -4.84
C ALA A 193 -13.09 29.51 -5.37
N ALA A 194 -12.00 28.93 -4.85
CA ALA A 194 -11.52 27.62 -5.31
C ALA A 194 -12.57 26.53 -5.02
N PRO A 195 -12.65 25.50 -5.89
CA PRO A 195 -13.43 24.30 -5.60
C PRO A 195 -12.94 23.61 -4.33
N LEU A 196 -13.87 23.13 -3.52
CA LEU A 196 -13.61 22.55 -2.21
C LEU A 196 -13.61 21.03 -2.25
N TYR A 197 -12.66 20.45 -1.54
CA TYR A 197 -12.57 19.02 -1.25
C TYR A 197 -12.85 18.85 0.23
N VAL A 198 -14.03 18.33 0.56
CA VAL A 198 -14.50 18.24 1.95
C VAL A 198 -14.51 16.79 2.39
N SER A 199 -13.79 16.49 3.47
CA SER A 199 -13.71 15.17 4.07
C SER A 199 -14.07 15.23 5.55
N VAL A 200 -15.04 14.42 5.98
CA VAL A 200 -15.52 14.38 7.36
C VAL A 200 -15.54 12.94 7.87
N CYS A 201 -14.92 12.70 9.03
CA CYS A 201 -14.91 11.38 9.69
C CYS A 201 -15.46 11.48 11.12
N CYS A 202 -16.41 10.61 11.45
CA CYS A 202 -17.10 10.56 12.74
C CYS A 202 -17.66 9.16 13.04
N ILE A 203 -16.77 8.20 13.27
CA ILE A 203 -17.12 6.80 13.51
C ILE A 203 -17.14 6.39 14.98
N LYS A 204 -16.69 7.25 15.90
CA LYS A 204 -16.66 6.95 17.35
C LYS A 204 -17.90 7.40 18.13
N TRP A 205 -18.75 8.23 17.53
CA TRP A 205 -19.73 9.05 18.27
C TRP A 205 -21.15 8.89 17.71
N THR A 206 -22.12 8.54 18.57
CA THR A 206 -23.56 8.45 18.24
C THR A 206 -24.36 9.63 18.82
N ASN A 207 -25.64 9.74 18.43
CA ASN A 207 -26.50 10.91 18.65
C ASN A 207 -27.06 11.02 20.09
N PRO A 208 -26.24 11.54 21.02
CA PRO A 208 -26.49 12.91 21.45
C PRO A 208 -25.33 13.87 21.13
N GLN A 209 -24.30 13.42 20.41
CA GLN A 209 -23.04 14.18 20.22
C GLN A 209 -23.00 14.96 18.89
N VAL A 210 -23.88 14.67 17.94
CA VAL A 210 -23.97 15.37 16.65
C VAL A 210 -24.24 16.86 16.82
N GLU A 211 -25.08 17.24 17.78
CA GLU A 211 -25.38 18.63 18.10
C GLU A 211 -24.12 19.43 18.49
N SER A 212 -23.15 18.77 19.13
CA SER A 212 -21.89 19.43 19.50
C SER A 212 -21.03 19.77 18.27
N PHE A 213 -21.23 19.09 17.14
CA PHE A 213 -20.50 19.29 15.89
C PHE A 213 -21.26 20.13 14.86
N ARG A 214 -22.54 20.41 15.13
CA ARG A 214 -23.43 21.14 14.23
C ARG A 214 -22.87 22.49 13.72
N PRO A 215 -22.19 23.31 14.56
CA PRO A 215 -21.61 24.56 14.06
C PRO A 215 -20.58 24.37 12.93
N ILE A 216 -19.79 23.29 12.97
CA ILE A 216 -18.83 22.98 11.90
C ILE A 216 -19.56 22.46 10.66
N VAL A 217 -20.53 21.56 10.85
CA VAL A 217 -21.36 21.03 9.75
C VAL A 217 -22.05 22.15 9.00
N ASP A 218 -22.72 23.07 9.71
CA ASP A 218 -23.42 24.20 9.10
C ASP A 218 -22.45 25.16 8.39
N LEU A 219 -21.27 25.41 8.98
CA LEU A 219 -20.21 26.20 8.36
C LEU A 219 -19.74 25.60 7.03
N LEU A 220 -19.48 24.28 7.00
CA LEU A 220 -19.09 23.60 5.77
C LEU A 220 -20.22 23.61 4.74
N ALA A 221 -21.43 23.25 5.16
CA ALA A 221 -22.61 23.18 4.30
C ALA A 221 -22.98 24.54 3.70
N SER A 222 -22.69 25.65 4.40
CA SER A 222 -22.90 27.00 3.86
C SER A 222 -22.04 27.32 2.63
N HIS A 223 -20.99 26.55 2.37
CA HIS A 223 -20.10 26.69 1.20
C HIS A 223 -20.28 25.55 0.18
N SER A 224 -21.37 24.78 0.25
CA SER A 224 -21.62 23.60 -0.58
C SER A 224 -21.64 23.86 -2.09
N GLU A 225 -21.95 25.08 -2.52
CA GLU A 225 -21.93 25.49 -3.94
C GLU A 225 -20.56 25.34 -4.60
N ARG A 226 -19.49 25.38 -3.80
CA ARG A 226 -18.11 25.22 -4.25
C ARG A 226 -17.60 23.79 -4.13
N TRP A 227 -18.36 22.86 -3.59
CA TRP A 227 -17.87 21.49 -3.37
C TRP A 227 -17.71 20.76 -4.69
N GLU A 228 -16.50 20.27 -4.94
CA GLU A 228 -16.17 19.41 -6.07
C GLU A 228 -16.13 17.94 -5.64
N SER A 229 -15.62 17.69 -4.42
CA SER A 229 -15.54 16.36 -3.82
C SER A 229 -16.07 16.37 -2.39
N PHE A 230 -16.88 15.37 -2.05
CA PHE A 230 -17.38 15.17 -0.70
C PHE A 230 -17.12 13.73 -0.24
N ASN A 231 -16.39 13.57 0.86
CA ASN A 231 -16.11 12.29 1.49
C ASN A 231 -16.63 12.31 2.93
N LEU A 232 -17.53 11.40 3.28
CA LEU A 232 -18.14 11.34 4.59
C LEU A 232 -18.11 9.91 5.13
N GLN A 233 -17.50 9.74 6.29
CA GLN A 233 -17.54 8.50 7.06
C GLN A 233 -18.18 8.75 8.42
N CYS A 234 -19.41 8.31 8.66
CA CYS A 234 -20.15 8.66 9.88
C CYS A 234 -21.34 7.74 10.17
N TYR A 235 -22.05 8.01 11.27
CA TYR A 235 -23.41 7.51 11.50
C TYR A 235 -24.46 8.37 10.79
N ILE A 236 -25.65 7.81 10.55
CA ILE A 236 -26.75 8.44 9.80
C ILE A 236 -27.14 9.84 10.31
N ASP A 237 -27.17 10.07 11.63
CA ASP A 237 -27.60 11.35 12.20
C ASP A 237 -26.70 12.53 11.77
N LEU A 238 -25.41 12.27 11.55
CA LEU A 238 -24.48 13.30 11.05
C LEU A 238 -24.70 13.57 9.55
N LEU A 239 -25.01 12.54 8.76
CA LEU A 239 -25.36 12.71 7.35
C LEU A 239 -26.64 13.57 7.23
N GLU A 240 -27.66 13.32 8.05
CA GLU A 240 -28.89 14.11 8.07
C GLU A 240 -28.63 15.58 8.47
N ALA A 241 -27.59 15.86 9.26
CA ALA A 241 -27.19 17.23 9.58
C ALA A 241 -26.73 18.02 8.33
N PHE A 242 -26.28 17.34 7.27
CA PHE A 242 -25.93 17.95 5.99
C PHE A 242 -27.13 18.22 5.07
N GLN A 243 -28.37 17.91 5.45
CA GLN A 243 -29.55 18.06 4.57
C GLN A 243 -29.69 19.44 3.91
N SER A 244 -29.17 20.50 4.55
CA SER A 244 -29.17 21.85 3.98
C SER A 244 -28.41 21.97 2.65
N ILE A 245 -27.50 21.05 2.30
CA ILE A 245 -26.74 21.11 1.03
C ILE A 245 -27.60 20.83 -0.21
N LYS A 246 -28.83 20.31 -0.03
CA LYS A 246 -29.73 20.00 -1.14
C LYS A 246 -29.89 21.21 -2.07
N HIS A 247 -29.81 20.97 -3.38
CA HIS A 247 -29.86 21.99 -4.45
C HIS A 247 -28.67 22.96 -4.52
N ARG A 248 -27.63 22.78 -3.70
CA ARG A 248 -26.44 23.63 -3.67
C ARG A 248 -25.18 22.90 -4.14
N LEU A 249 -25.32 21.84 -4.93
CA LEU A 249 -24.22 20.94 -5.31
C LEU A 249 -23.85 21.09 -6.80
N LEU A 250 -23.64 22.33 -7.25
CA LEU A 250 -23.46 22.67 -8.67
C LEU A 250 -22.10 22.23 -9.25
N LEU A 251 -21.07 22.12 -8.41
CA LEU A 251 -19.73 21.67 -8.80
C LEU A 251 -19.43 20.22 -8.40
N LEU A 252 -20.32 19.58 -7.64
CA LEU A 252 -20.02 18.29 -7.03
C LEU A 252 -19.88 17.23 -8.12
N ASN A 253 -18.68 16.67 -8.21
CA ASN A 253 -18.29 15.65 -9.18
C ASN A 253 -18.08 14.28 -8.53
N TYR A 254 -17.59 14.28 -7.29
CA TYR A 254 -17.23 13.08 -6.54
C TYR A 254 -17.91 13.02 -5.18
N VAL A 255 -18.54 11.89 -4.87
CA VAL A 255 -19.13 11.60 -3.56
C VAL A 255 -18.65 10.24 -3.08
N ASN A 256 -18.15 10.18 -1.84
CA ASN A 256 -17.87 8.94 -1.12
C ASN A 256 -18.58 8.94 0.23
N LEU A 257 -19.49 8.01 0.46
CA LEU A 257 -20.29 7.92 1.69
C LEU A 257 -20.13 6.55 2.33
N ALA A 258 -19.50 6.52 3.50
CA ALA A 258 -19.37 5.35 4.35
C ALA A 258 -20.25 5.55 5.60
N ILE A 259 -21.48 5.03 5.57
CA ILE A 259 -22.51 5.36 6.56
C ILE A 259 -22.78 4.17 7.47
N HIS A 260 -22.18 4.16 8.66
CA HIS A 260 -22.34 3.06 9.59
C HIS A 260 -23.76 3.04 10.20
N PRO A 261 -24.41 1.87 10.28
CA PRO A 261 -25.70 1.74 10.94
C PRO A 261 -25.54 2.00 12.45
N ASP A 262 -26.56 2.62 13.07
CA ASP A 262 -26.60 2.67 14.53
C ASP A 262 -26.83 1.24 15.04
N PRO A 263 -25.96 0.68 15.91
CA PRO A 263 -26.19 -0.64 16.50
C PRO A 263 -27.51 -0.76 17.28
N LYS A 264 -28.17 0.35 17.61
CA LYS A 264 -29.43 0.39 18.36
C LYS A 264 -30.68 0.50 17.49
N GLU A 265 -30.59 1.00 16.26
CA GLU A 265 -31.75 1.23 15.37
C GLU A 265 -31.38 1.04 13.89
N ILE A 266 -32.09 0.13 13.20
CA ILE A 266 -32.05 0.03 11.74
C ILE A 266 -33.10 1.00 11.18
N ARG A 267 -32.67 2.19 10.79
CA ARG A 267 -33.54 3.15 10.08
C ARG A 267 -33.41 2.96 8.57
N LYS A 268 -34.55 2.79 7.88
CA LYS A 268 -34.65 3.00 6.44
C LYS A 268 -34.97 4.47 6.20
N SER A 269 -33.96 5.28 5.89
CA SER A 269 -34.14 6.68 5.48
C SER A 269 -33.81 6.84 3.99
N VAL A 270 -34.58 7.69 3.32
CA VAL A 270 -34.31 8.12 1.94
C VAL A 270 -33.47 9.39 1.99
N ILE A 271 -32.31 9.38 1.32
CA ILE A 271 -31.38 10.50 1.24
C ILE A 271 -31.51 11.14 -0.14
N ASP A 272 -32.06 12.35 -0.17
CA ASP A 272 -32.37 13.09 -1.40
C ASP A 272 -31.52 14.36 -1.59
N MET A 273 -30.58 14.65 -0.68
CA MET A 273 -29.75 15.85 -0.75
C MET A 273 -28.85 15.91 -1.99
N PHE A 274 -28.55 14.75 -2.59
CA PHE A 274 -27.71 14.61 -3.79
C PHE A 274 -28.52 14.50 -5.09
N GLU A 275 -29.85 14.58 -5.04
CA GLU A 275 -30.75 14.41 -6.19
C GLU A 275 -30.45 15.43 -7.31
N VAL A 276 -30.10 16.67 -6.93
CA VAL A 276 -29.76 17.75 -7.86
C VAL A 276 -28.28 18.09 -7.74
N ALA A 277 -27.45 17.31 -8.42
CA ALA A 277 -26.00 17.49 -8.54
C ALA A 277 -25.56 17.30 -10.02
N PRO A 278 -25.63 18.35 -10.88
CA PRO A 278 -25.54 18.21 -12.34
C PRO A 278 -24.16 17.81 -12.89
N LYS A 279 -23.12 17.82 -12.06
CA LYS A 279 -21.77 17.41 -12.45
C LYS A 279 -21.32 16.10 -11.79
N LEU A 280 -22.19 15.45 -11.00
CA LEU A 280 -21.84 14.25 -10.25
C LEU A 280 -21.59 13.08 -11.21
N GLN A 281 -20.35 12.60 -11.29
CA GLN A 281 -19.95 11.48 -12.15
C GLN A 281 -19.44 10.28 -11.37
N VAL A 282 -18.91 10.49 -10.16
CA VAL A 282 -18.31 9.42 -9.35
C VAL A 282 -19.04 9.31 -8.01
N VAL A 283 -19.58 8.12 -7.75
CA VAL A 283 -20.31 7.82 -6.50
C VAL A 283 -19.80 6.53 -5.90
N HIS A 284 -19.26 6.63 -4.68
CA HIS A 284 -18.87 5.49 -3.86
C HIS A 284 -19.75 5.45 -2.61
N LEU A 285 -20.39 4.32 -2.37
CA LEU A 285 -21.23 4.07 -1.19
C LEU A 285 -20.67 2.86 -0.46
N SER A 286 -20.55 2.90 0.87
CA SER A 286 -20.17 1.74 1.68
C SER A 286 -20.90 1.72 3.02
N ASP A 287 -21.04 0.52 3.59
CA ASP A 287 -21.63 0.26 4.92
C ASP A 287 -23.07 0.80 5.16
N SER A 288 -23.75 1.28 4.11
CA SER A 288 -25.05 1.95 4.19
C SER A 288 -26.22 1.04 3.83
N CYS A 289 -27.30 1.08 4.61
CA CYS A 289 -28.60 0.47 4.26
C CYS A 289 -29.63 1.50 3.76
N LEU A 290 -29.17 2.65 3.25
CA LEU A 290 -30.00 3.80 2.91
C LEU A 290 -30.36 3.83 1.43
N GLU A 291 -31.53 4.39 1.13
CA GLU A 291 -31.94 4.65 -0.24
C GLU A 291 -31.44 6.03 -0.68
N PHE A 292 -30.63 6.11 -1.73
CA PHE A 292 -30.12 7.37 -2.26
C PHE A 292 -30.83 7.78 -3.54
N LYS A 293 -31.34 9.01 -3.59
CA LYS A 293 -31.76 9.65 -4.84
C LYS A 293 -30.57 10.38 -5.45
N LEU A 294 -30.08 9.84 -6.56
CA LEU A 294 -28.91 10.34 -7.28
C LEU A 294 -29.28 10.59 -8.75
N PRO A 295 -28.55 11.49 -9.44
CA PRO A 295 -28.67 11.67 -10.89
C PRO A 295 -28.01 10.50 -11.65
N TRP A 296 -28.62 9.31 -11.59
CA TRP A 296 -28.05 8.06 -12.10
C TRP A 296 -27.59 8.10 -13.56
N SER A 297 -28.30 8.82 -14.42
CA SER A 297 -28.05 8.84 -15.86
C SER A 297 -26.67 9.38 -16.27
N GLN A 298 -26.06 10.22 -15.45
CA GLN A 298 -24.77 10.89 -15.71
C GLN A 298 -23.59 10.27 -14.93
N ILE A 299 -23.84 9.21 -14.14
CA ILE A 299 -22.81 8.55 -13.35
C ILE A 299 -21.92 7.70 -14.27
N ILE A 300 -20.61 7.94 -14.20
CA ILE A 300 -19.57 7.26 -14.98
C ILE A 300 -18.92 6.16 -14.14
N GLU A 301 -18.69 6.42 -12.86
CA GLU A 301 -18.12 5.45 -11.92
C GLU A 301 -19.03 5.27 -10.71
N PHE A 302 -19.44 4.03 -10.48
CA PHE A 302 -20.21 3.64 -9.31
C PHE A 302 -19.51 2.51 -8.55
N LYS A 303 -19.30 2.71 -7.25
CA LYS A 303 -18.81 1.67 -6.34
C LYS A 303 -19.78 1.50 -5.19
N ASP A 304 -20.25 0.28 -5.00
CA ASP A 304 -21.09 -0.12 -3.88
C ASP A 304 -20.33 -1.10 -2.99
N GLY A 305 -20.04 -0.71 -1.76
CA GLY A 305 -19.49 -1.53 -0.70
C GLY A 305 -20.52 -1.78 0.41
N THR A 306 -21.81 -1.54 0.16
CA THR A 306 -22.87 -1.75 1.14
C THR A 306 -23.06 -3.25 1.36
N CYS A 307 -22.45 -3.74 2.43
CA CYS A 307 -22.67 -5.09 2.86
C CYS A 307 -23.93 -5.09 3.75
N TRP A 308 -24.89 -5.97 3.44
CA TRP A 308 -26.02 -6.41 4.28
C TRP A 308 -27.40 -5.78 4.00
N CYS A 309 -27.57 -4.98 2.95
CA CYS A 309 -28.89 -4.49 2.53
C CYS A 309 -29.51 -5.32 1.38
N ASN A 310 -30.82 -5.60 1.49
CA ASN A 310 -31.62 -6.25 0.43
C ASN A 310 -32.04 -5.28 -0.69
N ASP A 311 -31.87 -3.97 -0.47
CA ASP A 311 -32.25 -2.90 -1.40
C ASP A 311 -30.95 -2.26 -1.94
N SER A 312 -30.12 -3.03 -2.66
CA SER A 312 -28.86 -2.48 -3.20
C SER A 312 -29.13 -1.41 -4.26
N PRO A 313 -28.43 -0.25 -4.21
CA PRO A 313 -28.50 0.80 -5.23
C PRO A 313 -28.10 0.33 -6.63
N LEU A 314 -27.48 -0.86 -6.74
CA LEU A 314 -27.15 -1.50 -8.02
C LEU A 314 -28.36 -1.63 -8.96
N HIS A 315 -29.58 -1.83 -8.45
CA HIS A 315 -30.76 -1.87 -9.33
C HIS A 315 -31.00 -0.53 -10.06
N ASN A 316 -30.84 0.59 -9.35
CA ASN A 316 -31.02 1.92 -9.93
C ASN A 316 -29.93 2.21 -10.97
N VAL A 317 -28.69 1.83 -10.67
CA VAL A 317 -27.57 1.97 -11.62
C VAL A 317 -27.86 1.22 -12.91
N LEU A 318 -28.23 -0.05 -12.82
CA LEU A 318 -28.50 -0.88 -13.99
C LEU A 318 -29.69 -0.36 -14.82
N THR A 319 -30.72 0.17 -14.18
CA THR A 319 -31.95 0.59 -14.88
C THR A 319 -31.91 2.02 -15.42
N GLN A 320 -31.09 2.90 -14.83
CA GLN A 320 -31.13 4.34 -15.12
C GLN A 320 -29.82 4.89 -15.70
N SER A 321 -28.71 4.14 -15.64
CA SER A 321 -27.40 4.60 -16.14
C SER A 321 -27.14 4.15 -17.57
N ASN A 322 -26.75 5.09 -18.44
CA ASN A 322 -26.37 4.80 -19.82
C ASN A 322 -24.87 5.04 -20.09
N ASP A 323 -24.24 5.94 -19.32
CA ASP A 323 -22.86 6.38 -19.52
C ASP A 323 -21.86 5.76 -18.54
N ILE A 324 -22.30 4.77 -17.74
CA ILE A 324 -21.44 4.10 -16.76
C ILE A 324 -20.31 3.34 -17.46
N SER A 325 -19.07 3.66 -17.08
CA SER A 325 -17.86 2.97 -17.54
C SER A 325 -17.36 1.96 -16.51
N ASN A 326 -17.48 2.30 -15.22
CA ASN A 326 -16.93 1.53 -14.11
C ASN A 326 -18.03 1.20 -13.11
N LEU A 327 -18.33 -0.08 -12.96
CA LEU A 327 -19.29 -0.59 -11.97
C LEU A 327 -18.58 -1.57 -11.05
N SER A 328 -18.52 -1.25 -9.76
CA SER A 328 -18.15 -2.21 -8.71
C SER A 328 -19.29 -2.34 -7.72
N ALA A 329 -19.68 -3.56 -7.37
CA ALA A 329 -20.60 -3.80 -6.27
C ALA A 329 -20.16 -5.01 -5.45
N ARG A 330 -19.98 -4.78 -4.16
CA ARG A 330 -19.65 -5.76 -3.15
C ARG A 330 -20.85 -5.99 -2.25
N GLY A 331 -20.88 -7.12 -1.57
CA GLY A 331 -21.94 -7.37 -0.62
C GLY A 331 -23.23 -7.95 -1.24
N ILE A 332 -23.19 -8.48 -2.46
CA ILE A 332 -24.39 -9.02 -3.11
C ILE A 332 -24.87 -10.29 -2.39
N THR A 333 -26.13 -10.29 -1.93
CA THR A 333 -26.81 -11.43 -1.28
C THR A 333 -27.75 -12.15 -2.26
N SER A 334 -28.17 -13.38 -1.92
CA SER A 334 -29.17 -14.13 -2.67
C SER A 334 -30.53 -13.42 -2.79
N ASN A 335 -30.90 -12.58 -1.82
CA ASN A 335 -32.15 -11.81 -1.86
C ASN A 335 -32.11 -10.70 -2.94
N ASN A 336 -30.94 -10.13 -3.21
CA ASN A 336 -30.76 -9.14 -4.30
C ASN A 336 -30.96 -9.76 -5.69
N LEU A 337 -30.98 -11.09 -5.79
CA LEU A 337 -30.99 -11.88 -7.02
C LEU A 337 -32.40 -12.39 -7.41
N GLY A 338 -33.41 -12.26 -6.54
CA GLY A 338 -34.78 -12.76 -6.77
C GLY A 338 -35.70 -11.85 -7.60
N LEU A 339 -35.26 -10.64 -7.94
CA LEU A 339 -36.06 -9.73 -8.78
C LEU A 339 -35.86 -10.11 -10.25
N SER A 340 -36.94 -10.43 -10.97
CA SER A 340 -36.93 -10.54 -12.43
C SER A 340 -36.45 -9.22 -13.02
N ARG A 341 -35.20 -9.17 -13.47
CA ARG A 341 -34.60 -7.95 -14.03
C ARG A 341 -34.88 -7.88 -15.53
N PRO A 342 -35.27 -6.70 -16.06
CA PRO A 342 -35.31 -6.51 -17.49
C PRO A 342 -33.92 -6.72 -18.07
N ARG A 343 -33.84 -7.24 -19.30
CA ARG A 343 -32.56 -7.33 -20.02
C ARG A 343 -31.99 -5.93 -20.16
N THR A 344 -30.78 -5.74 -19.66
CA THR A 344 -30.12 -4.44 -19.55
C THR A 344 -28.84 -4.48 -20.37
N SER A 345 -28.65 -3.48 -21.21
CA SER A 345 -27.45 -3.31 -22.03
C SER A 345 -26.69 -2.10 -21.53
N LEU A 346 -25.42 -2.29 -21.14
CA LEU A 346 -24.54 -1.22 -20.69
C LEU A 346 -23.43 -1.03 -21.73
N PRO A 347 -23.63 -0.17 -22.74
CA PRO A 347 -22.77 -0.13 -23.92
C PRO A 347 -21.38 0.44 -23.67
N ASN A 348 -21.24 1.31 -22.65
CA ASN A 348 -20.01 2.03 -22.34
C ASN A 348 -19.22 1.40 -21.18
N LEU A 349 -19.71 0.30 -20.60
CA LEU A 349 -19.10 -0.33 -19.43
C LEU A 349 -17.80 -1.04 -19.82
N THR A 350 -16.68 -0.55 -19.33
CA THR A 350 -15.33 -1.12 -19.56
C THR A 350 -14.89 -2.01 -18.41
N SER A 351 -15.30 -1.70 -17.18
CA SER A 351 -14.97 -2.47 -15.97
C SER A 351 -16.21 -2.88 -15.19
N PHE A 352 -16.38 -4.19 -15.00
CA PHE A 352 -17.47 -4.80 -14.25
C PHE A 352 -16.90 -5.66 -13.12
N ASP A 353 -17.10 -5.25 -11.87
CA ASP A 353 -16.60 -5.93 -10.67
C ASP A 353 -17.75 -6.24 -9.71
N ILE A 354 -18.00 -7.51 -9.46
CA ILE A 354 -19.06 -7.96 -8.58
C ILE A 354 -18.52 -8.93 -7.55
N HIS A 355 -18.82 -8.65 -6.28
CA HIS A 355 -18.43 -9.47 -5.16
C HIS A 355 -19.66 -9.88 -4.34
N TYR A 356 -19.83 -11.18 -4.17
CA TYR A 356 -20.92 -11.79 -3.41
C TYR A 356 -20.55 -12.02 -1.94
N ILE A 357 -21.52 -11.94 -1.03
CA ILE A 357 -21.29 -12.33 0.37
C ILE A 357 -21.35 -13.86 0.46
N PRO A 358 -20.35 -14.52 1.09
CA PRO A 358 -20.44 -15.94 1.40
C PRO A 358 -21.68 -16.22 2.23
N LEU A 359 -22.56 -17.09 1.74
CA LEU A 359 -23.72 -17.53 2.51
C LEU A 359 -23.25 -18.35 3.73
N PRO A 360 -23.96 -18.28 4.87
CA PRO A 360 -23.66 -19.13 6.02
C PRO A 360 -23.61 -20.60 5.59
N THR A 361 -22.56 -21.30 6.02
CA THR A 361 -22.23 -22.70 5.68
C THR A 361 -23.31 -23.73 6.03
N ASP A 362 -24.39 -23.34 6.71
CA ASP A 362 -25.46 -24.24 7.14
C ASP A 362 -26.56 -24.46 6.07
N LEU A 363 -26.36 -23.96 4.84
CA LEU A 363 -27.28 -24.14 3.72
C LEU A 363 -26.67 -25.02 2.61
N ASP A 364 -26.49 -26.31 2.90
CA ASP A 364 -26.09 -27.35 1.93
C ASP A 364 -27.12 -27.61 0.80
N SER A 365 -28.17 -26.79 0.68
CA SER A 365 -29.34 -27.04 -0.19
C SER A 365 -29.49 -26.09 -1.38
N ILE A 366 -28.53 -25.21 -1.65
CA ILE A 366 -28.62 -24.32 -2.82
C ILE A 366 -28.26 -25.12 -4.08
N SER A 367 -29.28 -25.49 -4.85
CA SER A 367 -29.07 -26.11 -6.16
C SER A 367 -28.42 -25.11 -7.13
N SER A 368 -27.49 -25.56 -7.97
CA SER A 368 -26.87 -24.80 -9.06
C SER A 368 -27.88 -24.21 -10.06
N ASN A 369 -29.13 -24.66 -10.01
CA ASN A 369 -30.22 -24.32 -10.91
C ASN A 369 -31.18 -23.27 -10.32
N ASP A 370 -30.82 -22.63 -9.20
CA ASP A 370 -31.61 -21.50 -8.72
C ASP A 370 -31.43 -20.31 -9.69
N ASP A 371 -32.40 -20.16 -10.59
CA ASP A 371 -32.45 -19.10 -11.61
C ASP A 371 -32.30 -17.70 -11.02
N SER A 372 -32.64 -17.53 -9.72
CA SER A 372 -32.42 -16.27 -9.03
C SER A 372 -30.93 -15.92 -9.00
N ILE A 373 -30.04 -16.84 -8.61
CA ILE A 373 -28.60 -16.59 -8.43
C ILE A 373 -27.94 -16.13 -9.74
N ASN A 374 -28.36 -16.72 -10.86
CA ASN A 374 -27.84 -16.42 -12.18
C ASN A 374 -28.54 -15.22 -12.84
N SER A 375 -29.64 -14.72 -12.27
CA SER A 375 -30.52 -13.71 -12.88
C SER A 375 -29.78 -12.43 -13.27
N LEU A 376 -28.87 -11.95 -12.40
CA LEU A 376 -28.06 -10.75 -12.65
C LEU A 376 -27.24 -10.93 -13.92
N LEU A 377 -26.37 -11.95 -13.95
CA LEU A 377 -25.49 -12.20 -15.08
C LEU A 377 -26.29 -12.54 -16.34
N ASN A 378 -27.42 -13.25 -16.23
CA ASN A 378 -28.29 -13.59 -17.36
C ASN A 378 -29.04 -12.39 -17.95
N SER A 379 -29.25 -11.32 -17.17
CA SER A 379 -29.95 -10.12 -17.62
C SER A 379 -29.05 -9.11 -18.35
N LEU A 380 -27.73 -9.23 -18.22
CA LEU A 380 -26.77 -8.21 -18.72
C LEU A 380 -26.26 -8.50 -20.14
N THR A 381 -26.02 -7.43 -20.88
CA THR A 381 -25.26 -7.39 -22.15
C THR A 381 -24.21 -6.29 -22.07
N LEU A 382 -22.93 -6.65 -22.18
CA LEU A 382 -21.78 -5.78 -21.91
C LEU A 382 -20.84 -5.74 -23.13
N PRO A 383 -21.17 -4.98 -24.20
CA PRO A 383 -20.46 -5.08 -25.48
C PRO A 383 -19.05 -4.45 -25.48
N ALA A 384 -18.73 -3.54 -24.56
CA ALA A 384 -17.45 -2.84 -24.50
C ALA A 384 -16.56 -3.24 -23.31
N VAL A 385 -16.90 -4.31 -22.59
CA VAL A 385 -16.19 -4.68 -21.36
C VAL A 385 -14.78 -5.20 -21.65
N GLU A 386 -13.81 -4.66 -20.94
CA GLU A 386 -12.39 -5.00 -20.99
C GLU A 386 -11.93 -5.74 -19.73
N SER A 387 -12.65 -5.56 -18.62
CA SER A 387 -12.37 -6.18 -17.33
C SER A 387 -13.63 -6.70 -16.67
N ILE A 388 -13.66 -8.01 -16.38
CA ILE A 388 -14.73 -8.66 -15.61
C ILE A 388 -14.11 -9.29 -14.36
N ALA A 389 -14.60 -8.91 -13.19
CA ALA A 389 -14.28 -9.56 -11.92
C ALA A 389 -15.57 -10.04 -11.25
N ILE A 390 -15.63 -11.33 -10.94
CA ILE A 390 -16.73 -11.96 -10.21
C ILE A 390 -16.12 -12.78 -9.08
N THR A 391 -16.23 -12.32 -7.85
CA THR A 391 -15.65 -12.98 -6.67
C THR A 391 -16.72 -13.48 -5.71
N ASN A 392 -16.42 -14.57 -5.02
CA ASN A 392 -17.33 -15.26 -4.11
C ASN A 392 -18.66 -15.73 -4.69
N PHE A 393 -18.68 -16.03 -5.98
CA PHE A 393 -19.89 -16.56 -6.59
C PHE A 393 -20.35 -17.83 -5.85
N PRO A 394 -21.64 -17.93 -5.45
CA PRO A 394 -22.11 -18.99 -4.56
C PRO A 394 -22.19 -20.35 -5.25
N VAL A 395 -22.37 -20.40 -6.57
CA VAL A 395 -22.45 -21.65 -7.35
C VAL A 395 -21.35 -21.67 -8.41
N ASN A 396 -21.45 -22.58 -9.39
CA ASN A 396 -20.57 -22.54 -10.57
C ASN A 396 -20.88 -21.31 -11.45
N PRO A 397 -19.95 -20.35 -11.65
CA PRO A 397 -20.19 -19.14 -12.43
C PRO A 397 -20.11 -19.37 -13.95
N ILE A 398 -19.53 -20.49 -14.39
CA ILE A 398 -19.21 -20.73 -15.81
C ILE A 398 -20.43 -20.67 -16.73
N PRO A 399 -21.60 -21.30 -16.41
CA PRO A 399 -22.76 -21.24 -17.29
C PRO A 399 -23.31 -19.82 -17.47
N ALA A 400 -23.44 -19.07 -16.37
CA ALA A 400 -23.97 -17.71 -16.39
C ALA A 400 -23.02 -16.73 -17.09
N LEU A 401 -21.71 -16.89 -16.88
CA LEU A 401 -20.69 -16.10 -17.56
C LEU A 401 -20.62 -16.43 -19.06
N SER A 402 -20.69 -17.71 -19.43
CA SER A 402 -20.75 -18.13 -20.84
C SER A 402 -21.97 -17.52 -21.54
N ALA A 403 -23.11 -17.50 -20.87
CA ALA A 403 -24.31 -16.84 -21.37
C ALA A 403 -24.12 -15.32 -21.52
N LEU A 404 -23.43 -14.66 -20.59
CA LEU A 404 -23.11 -13.24 -20.67
C LEU A 404 -22.16 -12.91 -21.83
N LEU A 405 -21.10 -13.68 -22.00
CA LEU A 405 -20.11 -13.49 -23.07
C LEU A 405 -20.74 -13.77 -24.44
N SER A 406 -21.53 -14.85 -24.57
CA SER A 406 -22.20 -15.18 -25.84
C SER A 406 -23.25 -14.14 -26.27
N ARG A 407 -23.90 -13.43 -25.33
CA ARG A 407 -24.76 -12.29 -25.66
C ARG A 407 -23.97 -11.04 -26.02
N SER A 408 -22.76 -10.92 -25.49
CA SER A 408 -21.91 -9.73 -25.61
C SER A 408 -20.83 -9.95 -26.65
N LEU A 409 -21.14 -10.52 -27.82
CA LEU A 409 -20.18 -11.00 -28.85
C LEU A 409 -19.02 -10.05 -29.21
N ALA A 410 -19.17 -8.74 -29.01
CA ALA A 410 -18.09 -7.76 -29.21
C ALA A 410 -17.02 -7.77 -28.10
N CYS A 411 -17.33 -8.30 -26.91
CA CYS A 411 -16.45 -8.31 -25.74
C CYS A 411 -15.38 -9.41 -25.77
N THR A 412 -15.61 -10.53 -26.45
CA THR A 412 -14.64 -11.64 -26.46
C THR A 412 -13.31 -11.25 -27.11
N ALA A 413 -13.33 -10.26 -28.00
CA ALA A 413 -12.14 -9.67 -28.65
C ALA A 413 -11.58 -8.43 -27.92
N ARG A 414 -12.13 -8.07 -26.75
CA ARG A 414 -11.72 -6.89 -25.96
C ARG A 414 -11.42 -7.20 -24.50
N LEU A 415 -11.88 -8.35 -24.01
CA LEU A 415 -11.70 -8.75 -22.62
C LEU A 415 -10.23 -9.04 -22.35
N GLN A 416 -9.59 -8.13 -21.63
CA GLN A 416 -8.17 -8.22 -21.24
C GLN A 416 -8.01 -8.78 -19.83
N ASN A 417 -8.99 -8.58 -18.94
CA ASN A 417 -8.89 -8.98 -17.55
C ASN A 417 -10.11 -9.81 -17.13
N LEU A 418 -9.85 -10.99 -16.58
CA LEU A 418 -10.89 -11.88 -16.05
C LEU A 418 -10.50 -12.35 -14.66
N ALA A 419 -11.35 -12.09 -13.67
CA ALA A 419 -11.23 -12.61 -12.32
C ALA A 419 -12.46 -13.43 -11.93
N LEU A 420 -12.27 -14.68 -11.50
CA LEU A 420 -13.32 -15.62 -11.11
C LEU A 420 -12.99 -16.28 -9.77
N GLY A 421 -13.79 -16.00 -8.74
CA GLY A 421 -13.72 -16.66 -7.43
C GLY A 421 -15.04 -17.33 -7.07
N THR A 422 -15.00 -18.59 -6.64
CA THR A 422 -16.16 -19.32 -6.12
C THR A 422 -15.97 -19.64 -4.65
N CYS A 423 -17.06 -19.70 -3.88
CA CYS A 423 -16.98 -19.92 -2.43
C CYS A 423 -17.54 -21.27 -1.94
N LEU A 424 -18.56 -21.85 -2.58
CA LEU A 424 -19.22 -23.08 -2.11
C LEU A 424 -19.01 -24.30 -3.02
N GLN A 425 -18.94 -24.10 -4.35
CA GLN A 425 -18.80 -25.20 -5.32
C GLN A 425 -17.53 -25.04 -6.14
N THR A 426 -16.84 -26.17 -6.36
CA THR A 426 -15.72 -26.26 -7.29
C THR A 426 -16.23 -26.31 -8.72
N ILE A 427 -15.53 -25.63 -9.64
CA ILE A 427 -15.83 -25.69 -11.06
C ILE A 427 -15.63 -27.13 -11.56
N PRO A 428 -16.60 -27.73 -12.28
CA PRO A 428 -16.45 -29.07 -12.84
C PRO A 428 -15.26 -29.19 -13.79
N PRO A 429 -14.61 -30.37 -13.85
CA PRO A 429 -13.45 -30.60 -14.71
C PRO A 429 -13.71 -30.27 -16.18
N GLY A 430 -12.89 -29.41 -16.78
CA GLY A 430 -12.91 -29.07 -18.20
C GLY A 430 -13.79 -27.87 -18.57
N GLU A 431 -14.68 -27.42 -17.67
CA GLU A 431 -15.58 -26.29 -17.95
C GLU A 431 -14.84 -24.96 -18.00
N LEU A 432 -13.84 -24.77 -17.12
CA LEU A 432 -13.01 -23.56 -17.15
C LEU A 432 -12.23 -23.48 -18.48
N THR A 433 -11.61 -24.58 -18.91
CA THR A 433 -10.90 -24.65 -20.18
C THR A 433 -11.82 -24.36 -21.36
N ALA A 434 -13.07 -24.85 -21.31
CA ALA A 434 -14.06 -24.59 -22.35
C ALA A 434 -14.46 -23.10 -22.43
N LEU A 435 -14.62 -22.43 -21.29
CA LEU A 435 -14.88 -21.00 -21.23
C LEU A 435 -13.73 -20.17 -21.79
N LEU A 436 -12.50 -20.50 -21.40
CA LEU A 436 -11.30 -19.77 -21.81
C LEU A 436 -10.97 -19.95 -23.30
N ARG A 437 -11.50 -21.02 -23.92
CA ARG A 437 -11.34 -21.30 -25.35
C ARG A 437 -12.17 -20.30 -26.16
N GLY A 438 -11.53 -19.22 -26.62
CA GLY A 438 -12.15 -18.12 -27.35
C GLY A 438 -11.89 -16.73 -26.75
N LEU A 439 -11.11 -16.64 -25.67
CA LEU A 439 -10.68 -15.39 -25.02
C LEU A 439 -9.20 -15.14 -25.28
N ASP A 440 -8.79 -15.10 -26.55
CA ASP A 440 -7.37 -15.12 -26.92
C ASP A 440 -6.61 -13.83 -26.53
N ASP A 441 -7.32 -12.70 -26.45
CA ASP A 441 -6.80 -11.37 -26.09
C ASP A 441 -6.63 -11.14 -24.57
N LEU A 442 -6.88 -12.17 -23.74
CA LEU A 442 -6.81 -12.04 -22.29
C LEU A 442 -5.37 -11.86 -21.81
N VAL A 443 -5.10 -10.75 -21.14
CA VAL A 443 -3.79 -10.37 -20.60
C VAL A 443 -3.64 -10.80 -19.14
N LYS A 444 -4.71 -10.71 -18.35
CA LYS A 444 -4.71 -11.05 -16.91
C LYS A 444 -5.84 -12.01 -16.56
N LEU A 445 -5.48 -13.12 -15.93
CA LEU A 445 -6.41 -14.11 -15.41
C LEU A 445 -6.20 -14.28 -13.91
N SER A 446 -7.27 -14.17 -13.12
CA SER A 446 -7.29 -14.44 -11.68
C SER A 446 -8.37 -15.48 -11.38
N ILE A 447 -8.01 -16.66 -10.89
CA ILE A 447 -8.98 -17.75 -10.67
C ILE A 447 -8.77 -18.43 -9.33
N ALA A 448 -9.82 -18.99 -8.74
CA ALA A 448 -9.64 -20.00 -7.70
C ALA A 448 -8.98 -21.27 -8.28
N MET A 449 -8.27 -22.03 -7.45
CA MET A 449 -7.55 -23.24 -7.85
C MET A 449 -8.47 -24.18 -8.66
N PRO A 450 -8.21 -24.37 -9.97
CA PRO A 450 -9.06 -25.18 -10.81
C PRO A 450 -8.76 -26.67 -10.65
N HIS A 451 -9.61 -27.51 -11.24
CA HIS A 451 -9.36 -28.95 -11.30
C HIS A 451 -8.06 -29.25 -12.09
N SER A 452 -7.39 -30.37 -11.79
CA SER A 452 -6.11 -30.74 -12.40
C SER A 452 -6.16 -30.76 -13.94
N SER A 453 -7.26 -31.26 -14.51
CA SER A 453 -7.48 -31.28 -15.96
C SER A 453 -7.51 -29.89 -16.61
N ASP A 454 -8.07 -28.88 -15.93
CA ASP A 454 -8.07 -27.51 -16.42
C ASP A 454 -6.71 -26.85 -16.23
N LEU A 455 -6.03 -27.19 -15.14
CA LEU A 455 -4.68 -26.70 -14.86
C LEU A 455 -3.69 -27.19 -15.93
N GLU A 456 -3.79 -28.46 -16.34
CA GLU A 456 -2.96 -29.05 -17.41
C GLU A 456 -3.13 -28.37 -18.77
N ALA A 457 -4.24 -27.68 -19.02
CA ALA A 457 -4.49 -26.94 -20.25
C ALA A 457 -3.65 -25.66 -20.37
N PHE A 458 -3.10 -25.15 -19.26
CA PHE A 458 -2.17 -24.01 -19.25
C PHE A 458 -0.73 -24.39 -19.61
N ILE A 459 -0.39 -25.68 -19.70
CA ILE A 459 0.95 -26.13 -20.08
C ILE A 459 1.14 -25.92 -21.58
N VAL A 460 2.20 -25.21 -21.98
CA VAL A 460 2.55 -25.07 -23.39
C VAL A 460 3.31 -26.30 -23.86
N ARG A 461 2.74 -27.00 -24.83
CA ARG A 461 3.38 -28.16 -25.48
C ARG A 461 3.69 -27.85 -26.94
N PRO A 462 4.80 -28.36 -27.49
CA PRO A 462 5.09 -28.25 -28.91
C PRO A 462 3.93 -28.82 -29.74
N ASN A 463 3.52 -28.09 -30.79
CA ASN A 463 2.45 -28.49 -31.73
C ASN A 463 1.03 -28.59 -31.13
N GLN A 464 0.76 -27.96 -29.98
CA GLN A 464 -0.60 -27.78 -29.45
C GLN A 464 -1.01 -26.30 -29.49
N LEU A 465 -2.30 -26.03 -29.65
CA LEU A 465 -2.84 -24.69 -29.54
C LEU A 465 -2.67 -24.20 -28.10
N VAL A 466 -2.02 -23.03 -27.95
CA VAL A 466 -1.80 -22.41 -26.64
C VAL A 466 -3.10 -21.78 -26.18
N LEU A 467 -3.63 -22.25 -25.05
CA LEU A 467 -4.76 -21.61 -24.37
C LEU A 467 -4.32 -20.22 -23.88
N LEU A 468 -5.02 -19.14 -24.23
CA LEU A 468 -4.70 -17.75 -23.85
C LEU A 468 -3.27 -17.33 -24.28
N PRO A 469 -3.04 -17.13 -25.58
CA PRO A 469 -1.71 -16.79 -26.10
C PRO A 469 -1.18 -15.44 -25.63
N HIS A 470 -2.03 -14.48 -25.26
CA HIS A 470 -1.61 -13.14 -24.80
C HIS A 470 -1.53 -12.99 -23.27
N LEU A 471 -1.59 -14.09 -22.52
CA LEU A 471 -1.63 -14.05 -21.06
C LEU A 471 -0.27 -13.64 -20.46
N GLU A 472 -0.24 -12.45 -19.84
CA GLU A 472 0.94 -11.91 -19.15
C GLU A 472 0.89 -12.13 -17.63
N SER A 473 -0.31 -12.21 -17.03
CA SER A 473 -0.48 -12.34 -15.59
C SER A 473 -1.45 -13.45 -15.22
N LEU A 474 -0.99 -14.44 -14.47
CA LEU A 474 -1.79 -15.54 -13.95
C LEU A 474 -1.78 -15.51 -12.42
N HIS A 475 -2.93 -15.32 -11.81
CA HIS A 475 -3.10 -15.40 -10.37
C HIS A 475 -4.03 -16.56 -10.01
N ILE A 476 -3.62 -17.39 -9.06
CA ILE A 476 -4.41 -18.53 -8.59
C ILE A 476 -4.64 -18.43 -7.08
N GLY A 477 -5.91 -18.39 -6.67
CA GLY A 477 -6.33 -18.43 -5.28
C GLY A 477 -6.40 -19.86 -4.75
N VAL A 478 -5.71 -20.13 -3.66
CA VAL A 478 -5.43 -21.47 -3.12
C VAL A 478 -5.95 -21.60 -1.68
N SER A 479 -7.03 -22.37 -1.51
CA SER A 479 -7.72 -22.52 -0.22
C SER A 479 -7.11 -23.55 0.71
N THR A 480 -6.55 -24.61 0.14
CA THR A 480 -5.84 -25.67 0.85
C THR A 480 -4.41 -25.72 0.35
N PRO A 481 -3.46 -26.26 1.14
CA PRO A 481 -2.09 -26.42 0.66
C PRO A 481 -2.04 -27.15 -0.68
N VAL A 482 -1.07 -26.79 -1.52
CA VAL A 482 -0.88 -27.44 -2.82
C VAL A 482 -0.49 -28.90 -2.58
N TYR A 483 -1.36 -29.83 -3.01
CA TYR A 483 -1.13 -31.27 -2.95
C TYR A 483 -1.31 -31.90 -4.32
N ASN A 484 -0.32 -32.68 -4.78
CA ASN A 484 -0.32 -33.42 -6.05
C ASN A 484 -0.45 -32.55 -7.31
N LEU A 485 -0.30 -31.23 -7.19
CA LEU A 485 -0.33 -30.25 -8.29
C LEU A 485 1.00 -29.51 -8.44
N GLU A 486 2.00 -29.84 -7.62
CA GLU A 486 3.30 -29.17 -7.57
C GLU A 486 4.02 -29.27 -8.92
N ARG A 487 4.04 -30.48 -9.50
CA ARG A 487 4.63 -30.73 -10.82
C ARG A 487 3.92 -29.91 -11.90
N THR A 488 2.60 -29.93 -11.93
CA THR A 488 1.79 -29.22 -12.93
C THR A 488 2.01 -27.71 -12.84
N LEU A 489 2.00 -27.13 -11.63
CA LEU A 489 2.24 -25.69 -11.43
C LEU A 489 3.66 -25.27 -11.85
N ASN A 490 4.67 -26.07 -11.52
CA ASN A 490 6.03 -25.83 -11.94
C ASN A 490 6.20 -25.96 -13.47
N GLU A 491 5.50 -26.91 -14.10
CA GLU A 491 5.51 -27.09 -15.57
C GLU A 491 4.80 -25.96 -16.31
N ILE A 492 3.70 -25.43 -15.76
CA ILE A 492 3.06 -24.21 -16.32
C ILE A 492 4.05 -23.06 -16.29
N ALA A 493 4.68 -22.82 -15.14
CA ALA A 493 5.64 -21.73 -14.98
C ALA A 493 6.83 -21.89 -15.93
N SER A 494 7.45 -23.08 -16.01
CA SER A 494 8.62 -23.28 -16.86
C SER A 494 8.31 -23.22 -18.37
N THR A 495 7.11 -23.62 -18.79
CA THR A 495 6.74 -23.62 -20.22
C THR A 495 6.22 -22.28 -20.72
N ARG A 496 5.73 -21.41 -19.82
CA ARG A 496 5.14 -20.09 -20.15
C ARG A 496 6.09 -18.91 -19.95
N PHE A 497 7.09 -19.02 -19.06
CA PHE A 497 8.13 -18.02 -18.91
C PHE A 497 9.27 -18.33 -19.89
N LEU A 498 9.54 -17.45 -20.86
CA LEU A 498 10.63 -17.64 -21.82
C LEU A 498 12.00 -17.40 -21.16
N GLU A 499 12.94 -18.33 -21.33
CA GLU A 499 14.32 -18.21 -20.82
C GLU A 499 15.18 -17.20 -21.62
N SER A 500 14.77 -16.84 -22.83
CA SER A 500 15.43 -15.85 -23.70
C SER A 500 14.40 -15.16 -24.61
N PRO A 501 14.51 -13.84 -24.87
CA PRO A 501 13.65 -13.12 -25.82
C PRO A 501 13.76 -13.63 -27.26
N GLU A 502 14.80 -14.41 -27.59
CA GLU A 502 15.00 -15.02 -28.92
C GLU A 502 14.41 -16.43 -29.04
N ALA A 503 14.01 -17.05 -27.93
CA ALA A 503 13.49 -18.41 -27.86
C ALA A 503 11.96 -18.47 -27.92
N SER A 504 11.31 -17.52 -28.62
CA SER A 504 9.86 -17.51 -28.79
C SER A 504 9.42 -18.74 -29.59
N VAL A 505 9.15 -19.84 -28.89
CA VAL A 505 8.50 -21.02 -29.45
C VAL A 505 7.04 -20.63 -29.70
N GLY A 506 6.76 -20.04 -30.86
CA GLY A 506 5.44 -19.88 -31.47
C GLY A 506 4.45 -18.95 -30.74
N LEU A 507 4.12 -17.81 -31.38
CA LEU A 507 2.86 -17.03 -31.29
C LEU A 507 2.29 -16.60 -29.92
N ALA A 508 2.81 -17.06 -28.78
CA ALA A 508 2.34 -16.73 -27.44
C ALA A 508 3.28 -15.73 -26.73
N SER A 509 2.68 -14.77 -26.02
CA SER A 509 3.36 -13.82 -25.16
C SER A 509 3.88 -14.53 -23.91
N PRO A 510 5.11 -14.22 -23.43
CA PRO A 510 5.61 -14.82 -22.20
C PRO A 510 4.77 -14.36 -21.02
N LEU A 511 4.56 -15.28 -20.08
CA LEU A 511 4.01 -14.92 -18.79
C LEU A 511 5.01 -14.02 -18.06
N LEU A 512 4.57 -12.85 -17.62
CA LEU A 512 5.36 -11.90 -16.85
C LEU A 512 5.21 -12.14 -15.34
N GLN A 513 4.03 -12.63 -14.92
CA GLN A 513 3.72 -12.87 -13.53
C GLN A 513 2.87 -14.13 -13.34
N MET A 514 3.31 -15.02 -12.46
CA MET A 514 2.51 -16.13 -11.95
C MET A 514 2.51 -16.06 -10.42
N ARG A 515 1.33 -15.89 -9.83
CA ARG A 515 1.16 -15.72 -8.38
C ARG A 515 0.19 -16.74 -7.83
N LEU A 516 0.55 -17.35 -6.70
CA LEU A 516 -0.34 -18.17 -5.90
C LEU A 516 -0.68 -17.39 -4.63
N ILE A 517 -1.98 -17.23 -4.35
CA ILE A 517 -2.50 -16.43 -3.25
C ILE A 517 -3.22 -17.37 -2.29
N PHE A 518 -3.00 -17.28 -0.98
CA PHE A 518 -3.45 -18.25 0.03
C PHE A 518 -4.28 -17.62 1.14
N ALA A 519 -5.29 -18.34 1.63
CA ALA A 519 -6.14 -17.90 2.73
C ALA A 519 -5.37 -17.65 4.02
N ASP A 520 -4.38 -18.51 4.22
CA ASP A 520 -3.66 -18.62 5.46
C ASP A 520 -2.16 -18.60 5.16
N ALA A 521 -1.42 -17.88 5.98
CA ALA A 521 0.03 -17.77 5.85
C ALA A 521 0.69 -19.15 6.05
N GLY A 522 0.16 -20.02 6.93
CA GLY A 522 0.65 -21.38 7.11
C GLY A 522 0.53 -22.22 5.83
N ASN A 523 -0.62 -22.18 5.16
CA ASN A 523 -0.83 -22.84 3.87
C ASN A 523 0.10 -22.30 2.77
N CYS A 524 0.36 -20.99 2.78
CA CYS A 524 1.32 -20.34 1.88
C CYS A 524 2.73 -20.91 2.05
N HIS A 525 3.24 -20.92 3.29
CA HIS A 525 4.57 -21.43 3.60
C HIS A 525 4.71 -22.92 3.29
N LEU A 526 3.71 -23.73 3.65
CA LEU A 526 3.71 -25.15 3.36
C LEU A 526 3.73 -25.42 1.85
N SER A 527 2.95 -24.67 1.08
CA SER A 527 2.90 -24.83 -0.37
C SER A 527 4.17 -24.35 -1.06
N HIS A 528 4.79 -23.27 -0.57
CA HIS A 528 6.10 -22.80 -1.05
C HIS A 528 7.16 -23.89 -0.92
N GLU A 529 7.26 -24.53 0.25
CA GLU A 529 8.23 -25.61 0.46
C GLU A 529 7.98 -26.83 -0.42
N ARG A 530 6.71 -27.17 -0.67
CA ARG A 530 6.38 -28.28 -1.56
C ARG A 530 6.66 -27.99 -3.03
N LEU A 531 6.52 -26.74 -3.47
CA LEU A 531 6.81 -26.32 -4.85
C LEU A 531 8.31 -26.29 -5.14
N GLU A 532 9.13 -26.02 -4.12
CA GLU A 532 10.59 -25.88 -4.25
C GLU A 532 11.34 -27.21 -4.06
N GLN A 533 10.72 -28.19 -3.38
CA GLN A 533 11.31 -29.50 -3.16
C GLN A 533 10.77 -30.52 -4.16
N ASP A 534 11.63 -31.43 -4.63
CA ASP A 534 11.16 -32.65 -5.31
C ASP A 534 10.28 -33.42 -4.31
N VAL A 535 9.03 -33.70 -4.70
CA VAL A 535 7.99 -34.33 -3.85
C VAL A 535 8.50 -35.60 -3.18
N SER A 536 9.41 -36.32 -3.85
CA SER A 536 10.04 -37.54 -3.33
C SER A 536 11.01 -37.27 -2.17
N GLN A 537 11.68 -36.12 -2.16
CA GLN A 537 12.60 -35.72 -1.08
C GLN A 537 11.87 -35.06 0.09
N TYR A 538 10.79 -34.30 -0.17
CA TYR A 538 10.00 -33.65 0.88
C TYR A 538 9.35 -34.66 1.84
N ILE A 539 8.74 -35.73 1.30
CA ILE A 539 8.05 -36.76 2.10
C ILE A 539 9.03 -37.57 2.96
N LEU A 540 10.27 -37.75 2.49
CA LEU A 540 11.29 -38.54 3.18
C LEU A 540 12.05 -37.75 4.27
N ARG A 541 12.00 -36.42 4.24
CA ARG A 541 12.73 -35.58 5.21
C ARG A 541 11.89 -35.34 6.46
N ALA A 542 12.40 -35.82 7.59
CA ALA A 542 11.86 -35.46 8.89
C ALA A 542 12.27 -34.01 9.21
N HIS A 543 11.31 -33.08 9.14
CA HIS A 543 11.53 -31.70 9.54
C HIS A 543 11.93 -31.62 11.03
N PRO A 544 12.86 -30.73 11.43
CA PRO A 544 13.31 -30.62 12.81
C PRO A 544 12.18 -30.09 13.70
N ARG A 545 11.50 -31.02 14.39
CA ARG A 545 10.42 -30.75 15.34
C ARG A 545 10.82 -29.72 16.40
N GLU A 546 12.11 -29.61 16.72
CA GLU A 546 12.63 -28.66 17.70
C GLU A 546 12.48 -27.21 17.25
N LEU A 547 12.87 -26.86 16.02
CA LEU A 547 12.73 -25.49 15.48
C LEU A 547 11.25 -25.12 15.29
N GLN A 548 10.42 -26.06 14.84
CA GLN A 548 8.96 -25.87 14.77
C GLN A 548 8.35 -25.63 16.16
N ASN A 549 8.79 -26.37 17.17
CA ASN A 549 8.37 -26.15 18.55
C ASN A 549 8.83 -24.79 19.11
N ILE A 550 10.03 -24.32 18.71
CA ILE A 550 10.52 -22.98 19.07
C ILE A 550 9.67 -21.91 18.39
N ARG A 551 9.35 -22.06 17.09
CA ARG A 551 8.45 -21.15 16.37
C ARG A 551 7.07 -21.09 17.02
N TYR A 552 6.45 -22.23 17.33
CA TYR A 552 5.14 -22.27 17.98
C TYR A 552 5.15 -21.56 19.34
N LYS A 553 6.22 -21.73 20.13
CA LYS A 553 6.40 -21.00 21.40
C LYS A 553 6.58 -19.50 21.18
N LEU A 554 7.21 -19.08 20.09
CA LEU A 554 7.40 -17.68 19.73
C LEU A 554 6.07 -17.03 19.33
N GLU A 555 5.30 -17.67 18.45
CA GLU A 555 3.97 -17.22 18.00
C GLU A 555 2.98 -17.11 19.18
N LYS A 556 3.05 -18.04 20.13
CA LYS A 556 2.24 -17.98 21.35
C LYS A 556 2.51 -16.73 22.20
N GLU A 557 3.77 -16.31 22.28
CA GLU A 557 4.18 -15.17 23.11
C GLU A 557 4.13 -13.84 22.34
N ILE A 558 4.10 -13.88 21.00
CA ILE A 558 3.86 -12.74 20.11
C ILE A 558 2.78 -13.13 19.07
N PRO A 559 1.48 -13.05 19.42
CA PRO A 559 0.38 -13.46 18.54
C PRO A 559 0.30 -12.69 17.21
N GLN A 560 0.95 -11.51 17.13
CA GLN A 560 1.07 -10.73 15.90
C GLN A 560 1.92 -11.44 14.82
N LEU A 561 2.65 -12.50 15.18
CA LEU A 561 3.43 -13.33 14.24
C LEU A 561 2.59 -14.41 13.54
N SER A 562 1.39 -14.72 14.04
CA SER A 562 0.51 -15.77 13.50
C SER A 562 -0.68 -15.22 12.69
N GLY A 563 -0.62 -13.97 12.23
CA GLY A 563 -1.69 -13.35 11.44
C GLY A 563 -3.04 -13.22 12.18
N SER A 564 -3.06 -13.41 13.50
CA SER A 564 -4.29 -13.43 14.29
C SER A 564 -4.63 -12.03 14.81
N LEU A 565 -5.92 -11.67 14.80
CA LEU A 565 -6.41 -10.41 15.35
C LEU A 565 -5.89 -10.17 16.79
N PRO A 566 -5.51 -8.93 17.12
CA PRO A 566 -4.94 -8.61 18.43
C PRO A 566 -5.97 -8.87 19.53
N THR A 567 -5.78 -9.93 20.30
CA THR A 567 -6.48 -10.06 21.58
C THR A 567 -5.96 -8.97 22.52
N THR A 568 -6.89 -8.23 23.12
CA THR A 568 -6.62 -7.07 23.98
C THR A 568 -5.52 -7.38 25.01
N PRO A 569 -4.50 -6.50 25.18
CA PRO A 569 -3.44 -6.75 26.13
C PRO A 569 -3.99 -6.65 27.56
N SER A 570 -3.92 -7.76 28.27
CA SER A 570 -4.18 -7.84 29.71
C SER A 570 -3.01 -7.25 30.53
N LYS A 571 -3.31 -6.95 31.80
CA LYS A 571 -2.55 -6.28 32.88
C LYS A 571 -1.01 -6.28 32.81
N LEU A 572 -0.40 -5.25 33.42
CA LEU A 572 1.06 -4.99 33.48
C LEU A 572 1.89 -6.22 33.94
N ASP A 573 1.41 -7.01 34.90
CA ASP A 573 2.10 -8.21 35.42
C ASP A 573 2.19 -9.35 34.40
N LEU A 574 1.28 -9.42 33.44
CA LEU A 574 1.34 -10.39 32.34
C LEU A 574 2.49 -10.04 31.41
N LYS A 575 2.75 -8.76 31.11
CA LYS A 575 3.80 -8.34 30.16
C LYS A 575 5.22 -8.73 30.60
N ILE A 576 5.53 -8.73 31.90
CA ILE A 576 6.86 -9.09 32.42
C ILE A 576 7.11 -10.60 32.28
N ASN A 577 6.10 -11.43 32.58
CA ASN A 577 6.20 -12.88 32.44
C ASN A 577 6.34 -13.32 30.97
N HIS A 578 5.65 -12.65 30.03
CA HIS A 578 5.80 -12.91 28.59
C HIS A 578 7.22 -12.53 28.11
N ALA A 579 7.76 -11.39 28.56
CA ALA A 579 9.13 -10.99 28.22
C ALA A 579 10.20 -12.00 28.66
N TYR A 580 10.08 -12.54 29.88
CA TYR A 580 11.00 -13.57 30.39
C TYR A 580 10.90 -14.88 29.60
N LYS A 581 9.68 -15.33 29.28
CA LYS A 581 9.47 -16.52 28.45
C LYS A 581 10.05 -16.35 27.06
N LEU A 582 9.83 -15.19 26.44
CA LEU A 582 10.39 -14.85 25.14
C LEU A 582 11.93 -14.87 25.17
N ALA A 583 12.56 -14.35 26.23
CA ALA A 583 14.00 -14.46 26.44
C ALA A 583 14.49 -15.91 26.51
N LYS A 584 13.73 -16.81 27.14
CA LYS A 584 14.03 -18.25 27.17
C LYS A 584 13.93 -18.90 25.78
N VAL A 585 12.95 -18.50 24.97
CA VAL A 585 12.79 -18.97 23.59
C VAL A 585 13.98 -18.53 22.73
N PHE A 586 14.37 -17.25 22.79
CA PHE A 586 15.54 -16.75 22.08
C PHE A 586 16.85 -17.44 22.53
N ASN A 587 17.03 -17.67 23.83
CA ASN A 587 18.19 -18.41 24.34
C ASN A 587 18.25 -19.85 23.83
N ALA A 588 17.10 -20.50 23.64
CA ALA A 588 17.05 -21.85 23.07
C ALA A 588 17.40 -21.82 21.58
N LEU A 589 16.88 -20.84 20.84
CA LEU A 589 17.14 -20.67 19.42
C LEU A 589 18.60 -20.31 19.13
N GLU A 590 19.21 -19.41 19.89
CA GLU A 590 20.61 -19.02 19.72
C GLU A 590 21.61 -20.14 20.02
N LYS A 591 21.23 -21.10 20.87
CA LYS A 591 22.01 -22.30 21.17
C LYS A 591 21.82 -23.42 20.15
N HIS A 592 20.76 -23.35 19.35
CA HIS A 592 20.48 -24.34 18.33
C HIS A 592 21.37 -24.10 17.12
N ASP A 593 22.09 -25.14 16.70
CA ASP A 593 22.98 -25.06 15.56
C ASP A 593 22.25 -25.49 14.29
N VAL A 594 22.09 -24.55 13.36
CA VAL A 594 21.36 -24.79 12.11
C VAL A 594 22.38 -24.99 11.01
N ASN A 595 22.53 -26.24 10.56
CA ASN A 595 23.54 -26.66 9.60
C ASN A 595 22.97 -26.94 8.21
N ASP A 596 21.65 -27.12 8.09
CA ASP A 596 20.95 -27.26 6.81
C ASP A 596 20.00 -26.07 6.61
N VAL A 597 19.99 -25.50 5.40
CA VAL A 597 19.07 -24.42 5.03
C VAL A 597 17.61 -24.92 5.01
N HIS A 598 17.38 -26.20 4.72
CA HIS A 598 16.03 -26.79 4.70
C HIS A 598 15.39 -26.83 6.10
N ASP A 599 16.20 -26.89 7.16
CA ASP A 599 15.73 -26.80 8.54
C ASP A 599 15.14 -25.42 8.84
N LEU A 600 15.73 -24.35 8.27
CA LEU A 600 15.18 -22.99 8.37
C LEU A 600 13.86 -22.90 7.62
N TYR A 601 13.83 -23.42 6.40
CA TYR A 601 12.68 -23.34 5.52
C TYR A 601 11.48 -24.10 6.06
N GLY A 602 11.63 -25.39 6.34
CA GLY A 602 10.53 -26.23 6.83
C GLY A 602 10.10 -25.95 8.29
N SER A 603 10.88 -25.20 9.06
CA SER A 603 10.43 -24.65 10.34
C SER A 603 9.81 -23.25 10.22
N SER A 604 10.10 -22.53 9.14
CA SER A 604 9.79 -21.09 8.93
C SER A 604 10.28 -20.18 10.06
N ILE A 605 11.27 -20.60 10.86
CA ILE A 605 11.78 -19.80 11.98
C ILE A 605 12.48 -18.52 11.50
N HIS A 606 13.09 -18.57 10.32
CA HIS A 606 13.73 -17.42 9.67
C HIS A 606 12.72 -16.32 9.32
N HIS A 607 11.51 -16.68 8.89
CA HIS A 607 10.41 -15.73 8.69
C HIS A 607 10.00 -15.08 10.01
N ALA A 608 9.77 -15.88 11.05
CA ALA A 608 9.39 -15.37 12.37
C ALA A 608 10.43 -14.39 12.94
N MET A 609 11.73 -14.66 12.76
CA MET A 609 12.79 -13.72 13.14
C MET A 609 12.79 -12.44 12.30
N TYR A 610 12.53 -12.54 11.00
CA TYR A 610 12.41 -11.37 10.12
C TYR A 610 11.28 -10.44 10.56
N HIS A 611 10.13 -10.97 10.96
CA HIS A 611 9.06 -10.16 11.55
C HIS A 611 9.46 -9.50 12.86
N VAL A 612 10.05 -10.26 13.79
CA VAL A 612 10.48 -9.71 15.08
C VAL A 612 11.46 -8.55 14.87
N ALA A 613 12.34 -8.64 13.88
CA ALA A 613 13.26 -7.55 13.55
C ALA A 613 12.57 -6.27 13.02
N ASN A 614 11.39 -6.40 12.40
CA ASN A 614 10.73 -5.30 11.66
C ASN A 614 9.43 -4.77 12.29
N VAL A 615 8.84 -5.46 13.28
CA VAL A 615 7.62 -4.99 13.98
C VAL A 615 7.92 -3.79 14.88
N HIS A 616 6.93 -2.93 15.16
CA HIS A 616 7.15 -1.76 16.02
C HIS A 616 7.59 -2.18 17.45
N PRO A 617 8.59 -1.51 18.07
CA PRO A 617 9.13 -1.92 19.38
C PRO A 617 8.11 -2.00 20.52
N SER A 618 7.00 -1.25 20.43
CA SER A 618 5.91 -1.29 21.43
C SER A 618 5.10 -2.59 21.39
N SER A 619 5.17 -3.34 20.29
CA SER A 619 4.44 -4.59 20.10
C SER A 619 5.14 -5.79 20.74
N ILE A 620 6.44 -5.70 21.04
CA ILE A 620 7.23 -6.78 21.62
C ILE A 620 7.32 -6.59 23.14
N PRO A 621 6.78 -7.51 23.95
CA PRO A 621 6.90 -7.44 25.41
C PRO A 621 8.38 -7.50 25.84
N GLY A 622 8.87 -6.46 26.53
CA GLY A 622 10.23 -6.44 27.08
C GLY A 622 11.34 -6.05 26.11
N GLU A 623 11.03 -5.50 24.95
CA GLU A 623 12.04 -5.08 23.94
C GLU A 623 13.13 -4.18 24.51
N LYS A 624 12.75 -3.21 25.37
CA LYS A 624 13.71 -2.27 26.00
C LYS A 624 14.75 -2.95 26.90
N ILE A 625 14.47 -4.16 27.39
CA ILE A 625 15.30 -4.88 28.36
C ILE A 625 16.12 -5.97 27.65
N TYR A 626 15.48 -6.76 26.79
CA TYR A 626 16.09 -7.94 26.19
C TYR A 626 16.55 -7.76 24.74
N HIS A 627 16.24 -6.60 24.13
CA HIS A 627 16.67 -6.23 22.78
C HIS A 627 16.39 -7.30 21.72
N PHE A 628 15.16 -7.82 21.66
CA PHE A 628 14.79 -8.94 20.80
C PHE A 628 14.97 -8.62 19.32
N GLN A 629 14.70 -7.38 18.89
CA GLN A 629 14.92 -6.97 17.50
C GLN A 629 16.38 -7.11 17.08
N ARG A 630 17.31 -6.68 17.95
CA ARG A 630 18.75 -6.77 17.71
C ARG A 630 19.21 -8.22 17.66
N ARG A 631 18.67 -9.07 18.54
CA ARG A 631 18.97 -10.51 18.58
C ARG A 631 18.45 -11.23 17.34
N ALA A 632 17.21 -10.93 16.92
CA ALA A 632 16.63 -11.45 15.69
C ALA A 632 17.46 -11.05 14.45
N THR A 633 17.87 -9.78 14.36
CA THR A 633 18.75 -9.29 13.28
C THR A 633 20.09 -10.02 13.25
N ALA A 634 20.68 -10.33 14.41
CA ALA A 634 21.92 -11.09 14.49
C ALA A 634 21.74 -12.55 14.01
N LEU A 635 20.63 -13.20 14.35
CA LEU A 635 20.29 -14.53 13.87
C LEU A 635 20.07 -14.54 12.35
N LEU A 636 19.34 -13.57 11.80
CA LEU A 636 19.14 -13.43 10.36
C LEU A 636 20.47 -13.24 9.63
N LYS A 637 21.38 -12.42 10.17
CA LYS A 637 22.73 -12.24 9.61
C LYS A 637 23.55 -13.54 9.66
N LYS A 638 23.40 -14.35 10.72
CA LYS A 638 24.05 -15.67 10.83
C LYS A 638 23.54 -16.61 9.72
N TRP A 639 22.24 -16.62 9.45
CA TRP A 639 21.61 -17.50 8.46
C TRP A 639 21.71 -17.00 7.01
N ALA A 640 21.99 -15.71 6.82
CA ALA A 640 22.02 -15.08 5.50
C ALA A 640 22.97 -15.77 4.51
N VAL A 641 24.13 -16.24 4.95
CA VAL A 641 25.11 -16.94 4.08
C VAL A 641 24.50 -18.21 3.48
N MET A 642 23.78 -18.99 4.29
CA MET A 642 23.16 -20.25 3.86
C MET A 642 21.95 -19.99 2.96
N LEU A 643 21.14 -18.99 3.31
CA LEU A 643 19.98 -18.59 2.51
C LEU A 643 20.41 -18.04 1.14
N LEU A 644 21.44 -17.18 1.10
CA LEU A 644 21.99 -16.62 -0.14
C LEU A 644 22.55 -17.71 -1.05
N ALA A 645 23.23 -18.72 -0.49
CA ALA A 645 23.74 -19.84 -1.25
C ALA A 645 22.63 -20.68 -1.91
N ASP A 646 21.42 -20.69 -1.34
CA ASP A 646 20.29 -21.45 -1.85
C ASP A 646 19.38 -20.66 -2.83
N VAL A 647 19.45 -19.33 -2.85
CA VAL A 647 18.65 -18.48 -3.77
C VAL A 647 18.66 -18.98 -5.23
N PRO A 648 19.79 -19.41 -5.83
CA PRO A 648 19.80 -19.94 -7.19
C PRO A 648 18.94 -21.19 -7.39
N ASN A 649 18.75 -22.02 -6.37
CA ASN A 649 17.97 -23.25 -6.46
C ASN A 649 16.46 -22.98 -6.43
N ARG A 650 16.05 -21.82 -5.92
CA ARG A 650 14.65 -21.46 -5.73
C ARG A 650 14.00 -20.91 -7.00
N ARG A 651 12.70 -21.14 -7.16
CA ARG A 651 11.89 -20.67 -8.30
C ARG A 651 10.66 -19.89 -7.86
N TRP A 652 10.31 -19.90 -6.59
CA TRP A 652 9.19 -19.19 -6.01
C TRP A 652 9.68 -18.24 -4.92
N ALA A 653 9.17 -17.01 -4.94
CA ALA A 653 9.50 -15.96 -4.00
C ALA A 653 8.28 -15.54 -3.20
N PHE A 654 8.43 -15.18 -1.93
CA PHE A 654 7.34 -14.60 -1.16
C PHE A 654 7.01 -13.18 -1.65
N GLN A 655 5.72 -12.87 -1.72
CA GLN A 655 5.22 -11.51 -1.95
C GLN A 655 4.20 -11.18 -0.84
N GLY A 656 4.72 -10.79 0.33
CA GLY A 656 3.93 -10.66 1.55
C GLY A 656 3.59 -12.03 2.17
N GLU A 657 2.74 -12.02 3.20
CA GLU A 657 2.42 -13.18 4.04
C GLU A 657 1.62 -14.28 3.34
N HIS A 658 0.75 -13.87 2.42
CA HIS A 658 -0.31 -14.71 1.87
C HIS A 658 -0.10 -15.02 0.39
N SER A 659 1.08 -14.79 -0.17
CA SER A 659 1.30 -15.13 -1.57
C SER A 659 2.75 -15.41 -1.93
N ILE A 660 2.91 -16.23 -2.96
CA ILE A 660 4.20 -16.51 -3.59
C ILE A 660 4.11 -16.25 -5.09
N VAL A 661 5.22 -15.83 -5.69
CA VAL A 661 5.35 -15.47 -7.11
C VAL A 661 6.47 -16.28 -7.73
N TYR A 662 6.22 -16.83 -8.92
CA TYR A 662 7.26 -17.49 -9.69
C TYR A 662 8.31 -16.46 -10.14
N THR A 663 9.56 -16.75 -9.81
CA THR A 663 10.72 -15.88 -10.08
C THR A 663 11.71 -16.64 -10.97
N PRO A 664 11.72 -16.39 -12.28
CA PRO A 664 12.61 -17.09 -13.20
C PRO A 664 14.10 -16.82 -12.91
N MET A 665 14.98 -17.65 -13.46
CA MET A 665 16.42 -17.59 -13.19
C MET A 665 17.10 -16.31 -13.66
N PHE A 666 16.55 -15.68 -14.70
CA PHE A 666 17.05 -14.43 -15.27
C PHE A 666 16.42 -13.19 -14.64
N ASN A 667 15.56 -13.34 -13.61
CA ASN A 667 14.92 -12.19 -12.99
C ASN A 667 15.97 -11.27 -12.32
N PRO A 668 15.97 -9.96 -12.61
CA PRO A 668 16.98 -9.02 -12.10
C PRO A 668 17.01 -8.93 -10.57
N VAL A 669 15.92 -9.29 -9.88
CA VAL A 669 15.85 -9.31 -8.40
C VAL A 669 16.92 -10.21 -7.77
N ARG A 670 17.41 -11.20 -8.52
CA ARG A 670 18.45 -12.13 -8.05
C ARG A 670 19.82 -11.47 -7.90
N GLN A 671 20.04 -10.33 -8.56
CA GLN A 671 21.28 -9.54 -8.47
C GLN A 671 21.16 -8.38 -7.48
N ASP A 672 19.99 -8.20 -6.87
CA ASP A 672 19.75 -7.13 -5.90
C ASP A 672 20.48 -7.42 -4.57
N PRO A 673 21.16 -6.44 -3.96
CA PRO A 673 21.78 -6.60 -2.64
C PRO A 673 20.80 -7.08 -1.55
N ASP A 674 19.51 -6.76 -1.68
CA ASP A 674 18.44 -7.14 -0.78
C ASP A 674 17.64 -8.37 -1.29
N VAL A 675 18.23 -9.23 -2.12
CA VAL A 675 17.57 -10.42 -2.71
C VAL A 675 16.88 -11.32 -1.67
N LEU A 676 17.43 -11.47 -0.45
CA LEU A 676 16.76 -12.24 0.61
C LEU A 676 15.45 -11.57 1.05
N THR A 677 15.44 -10.25 1.14
CA THR A 677 14.24 -9.47 1.45
C THR A 677 13.18 -9.61 0.36
N PHE A 678 13.58 -9.66 -0.90
CA PHE A 678 12.63 -9.78 -2.00
C PHE A 678 12.14 -11.20 -2.24
N MET A 679 13.02 -12.21 -2.17
CA MET A 679 12.70 -13.59 -2.54
C MET A 679 12.33 -14.46 -1.34
N ILE A 680 13.07 -14.35 -0.24
CA ILE A 680 12.91 -15.26 0.89
C ILE A 680 11.92 -14.70 1.90
N TYR A 681 11.98 -13.41 2.21
CA TYR A 681 11.07 -12.79 3.18
C TYR A 681 9.90 -12.07 2.51
N GLY A 682 10.01 -11.61 1.27
CA GLY A 682 9.00 -10.76 0.64
C GLY A 682 9.01 -9.31 1.14
N TRP A 683 8.87 -8.37 0.20
CA TRP A 683 8.95 -6.94 0.47
C TRP A 683 7.78 -6.48 1.35
N LYS A 684 8.09 -5.72 2.42
CA LYS A 684 7.13 -5.09 3.35
C LYS A 684 6.16 -6.13 3.95
N PHE A 685 6.74 -7.05 4.74
CA PHE A 685 6.08 -7.72 5.86
C PHE A 685 5.45 -6.67 6.80
N SER A 686 4.27 -6.21 6.45
CA SER A 686 3.45 -5.28 7.21
C SER A 686 2.08 -5.90 7.24
N ALA A 687 1.58 -6.15 8.45
CA ALA A 687 0.24 -6.68 8.68
C ALA A 687 -0.90 -5.82 8.06
N TYR A 688 -0.60 -4.63 7.51
CA TYR A 688 -1.63 -3.65 7.14
C TYR A 688 -1.38 -2.85 5.85
N LYS A 689 -0.55 -3.28 4.88
CA LYS A 689 -0.28 -2.40 3.71
C LYS A 689 -0.21 -3.01 2.31
N TYR A 690 -0.68 -4.23 2.11
CA TYR A 690 -0.92 -4.79 0.77
C TYR A 690 -2.31 -5.39 0.62
N LEU A 691 -3.32 -4.52 0.62
CA LEU A 691 -4.71 -4.81 0.29
C LEU A 691 -5.06 -4.25 -1.11
N SER A 692 -4.30 -4.62 -2.13
CA SER A 692 -4.75 -4.43 -3.51
C SER A 692 -4.97 -5.75 -4.26
N CYS A 693 -4.75 -6.88 -3.58
CA CYS A 693 -5.10 -8.24 -3.99
C CYS A 693 -4.74 -9.17 -2.81
N SER A 694 -5.40 -9.01 -1.66
CA SER A 694 -5.33 -10.05 -0.61
C SER A 694 -6.07 -11.30 -1.11
N TYR A 695 -5.82 -12.47 -0.51
CA TYR A 695 -6.67 -13.65 -0.74
C TYR A 695 -8.15 -13.34 -0.50
N ASP A 696 -8.39 -12.46 0.46
CA ASP A 696 -9.66 -11.88 0.85
C ASP A 696 -10.25 -10.92 -0.20
N ASP A 697 -9.45 -10.26 -1.05
CA ASP A 697 -9.94 -9.55 -2.24
C ASP A 697 -10.24 -10.52 -3.40
N MET A 698 -9.47 -11.61 -3.51
CA MET A 698 -9.61 -12.63 -4.55
C MET A 698 -10.78 -13.61 -4.29
N LEU A 699 -11.07 -13.88 -3.02
CA LEU A 699 -12.13 -14.74 -2.49
C LEU A 699 -12.99 -13.99 -1.47
N GLY A 700 -13.07 -12.67 -1.60
CA GLY A 700 -14.06 -11.80 -0.95
C GLY A 700 -14.37 -12.03 0.54
N ARG A 701 -13.42 -12.50 1.35
CA ARG A 701 -13.64 -12.69 2.80
C ARG A 701 -13.24 -11.40 3.51
N LEU A 702 -14.14 -10.89 4.35
CA LEU A 702 -13.92 -9.64 5.08
C LEU A 702 -12.65 -9.73 5.94
N LEU A 703 -11.69 -8.81 5.76
CA LEU A 703 -10.88 -8.38 6.89
C LEU A 703 -11.76 -7.50 7.78
N PRO A 704 -11.97 -7.84 9.06
CA PRO A 704 -12.53 -6.90 10.00
C PRO A 704 -11.58 -5.71 10.12
N VAL A 705 -12.08 -4.52 9.79
CA VAL A 705 -11.41 -3.25 10.03
C VAL A 705 -11.49 -2.99 11.53
N ASP A 706 -10.41 -3.26 12.26
CA ASP A 706 -10.17 -2.75 13.62
C ASP A 706 -8.98 -1.77 13.64
#